data_AF-A0AAE0IKJ8-F1
#
_entry.id   AF-A0AAE0IKJ8-F1
#
_cell.length_a   1.000
_cell.length_b   1.000
_cell.length_c   1.000
_cell.angle_alpha   90.00
_cell.angle_beta   90.00
_cell.angle_gamma   90.00
#
_symmetry.space_group_name_H-M   'P 1'
#
loop_
_entity.id
_entity.type
_entity.pdbx_description
1 polymer ?
#
loop_
_entity_poly.entity_id
_entity_poly.type
_entity_poly.pdbx_seq_one_letter_code
_entity_poly.pdbx_strand_id
1 'polypeptide(L)'
;MSPSKQQRLLWVHSTEPTGVRRRDKPTMTKIRRHIMEDIGISRRKPQRNPQLVIEIGSPPEFADHPELNSLLPPFWSQDPLSVLEQQWQMDIFSAYGLSLLAAEGKRLLCNADALTSEGFSFPFAFTSSAFLRHFRAIFSDSSVLKGIYHQSSAKIRVMALERSLGTISCIEATLANPSFDLATADRVIYAVLSAICYNASGTHGLLLSLEFDQARVHWEGLVGLIAARGEIQSLKDKNELRLMIFWVDVAICLLFNTSPRYSLPLDLTPAMFHTDPAKGLPIPLSRILAAAEAEVGVQLTHIPVCVAGLSEVAITIESELAARGNALWNDEIFLGLRINPLAHRLFGCAGRTTGFSSHLDQTLESIRLGVIVWIIWVKRMCLSWPGSPMTYVPELLDMLSVEPSWAANTASGASDDILSVRLWLSVLCGIASCHGSRERETAVSLIAEDMQRLNRKEWSEVMTPCLTSSRTYILISILIQLRSWSHTKHVDILKSSSSHRRPWSHGTPRRRRRSGIAQVQIVVVAHVYDIETLRKAFAGAYGVFAITSESHPDKKIFPKLYHMNNKHAVERIAREELPGRVTCLIPGFFYTNLQWRQYCRRQGMFCYPIPSDQVTQWTDPEYDMGAFAAKVFDLGIDRTRGKTYLVMSPRVTPQEMAETFTRVTGQPAIHSPTSAEEFADMTALFVGPPFKEDAKQMMQWAAITPKSKVAYGALDPQVDRSAEELGLLASSFEAWLKRSGWTGPDRG
;
A
#
# COMPACT_ATOMS: atom_id res chain seq x y z
N MET A 1 44.12 8.60 -24.33
CA MET A 1 43.06 8.91 -23.33
C MET A 1 41.90 9.55 -24.06
N SER A 2 40.70 9.00 -23.91
CA SER A 2 39.44 9.57 -24.40
C SER A 2 38.33 9.18 -23.41
N PRO A 3 37.28 10.00 -23.21
CA PRO A 3 36.29 9.73 -22.16
C PRO A 3 35.41 8.53 -22.51
N SER A 4 35.16 7.67 -21.52
CA SER A 4 34.26 6.53 -21.64
C SER A 4 32.82 6.98 -21.89
N LYS A 5 32.20 6.45 -22.96
CA LYS A 5 30.74 6.56 -23.13
C LYS A 5 30.06 5.71 -22.07
N GLN A 6 29.40 6.35 -21.10
CA GLN A 6 28.52 5.66 -20.16
C GLN A 6 27.41 4.91 -20.92
N GLN A 7 27.33 3.60 -20.73
CA GLN A 7 26.26 2.77 -21.27
C GLN A 7 24.99 2.96 -20.42
N ARG A 8 23.90 3.44 -21.05
CA ARG A 8 22.56 3.45 -20.43
C ARG A 8 21.91 2.09 -20.69
N LEU A 9 21.72 1.28 -19.65
CA LEU A 9 20.81 0.14 -19.72
C LEU A 9 19.38 0.66 -19.71
N LEU A 10 18.65 0.41 -20.80
CA LEU A 10 17.30 0.93 -21.00
C LEU A 10 16.27 0.04 -20.31
N TRP A 11 16.16 0.16 -18.98
CA TRP A 11 14.82 0.37 -18.47
C TRP A 11 14.49 1.79 -18.92
N VAL A 12 13.80 1.92 -20.05
CA VAL A 12 12.54 2.68 -20.14
C VAL A 12 12.45 3.56 -18.89
N HIS A 13 12.93 4.84 -18.83
CA HIS A 13 12.37 6.10 -19.40
C HIS A 13 13.39 7.14 -19.90
N SER A 14 12.89 8.38 -19.94
CA SER A 14 13.39 9.61 -20.51
C SER A 14 12.60 10.79 -19.92
N THR A 15 13.30 11.81 -19.43
CA THR A 15 13.12 13.13 -20.04
C THR A 15 14.50 13.68 -20.39
N GLU A 16 14.65 14.15 -21.63
CA GLU A 16 15.71 15.07 -22.06
C GLU A 16 15.09 15.97 -23.14
N PRO A 17 15.19 17.31 -23.05
CA PRO A 17 14.55 18.21 -24.00
C PRO A 17 15.47 18.68 -25.14
N THR A 18 14.95 18.56 -26.36
CA THR A 18 15.10 19.48 -27.51
C THR A 18 16.50 19.91 -28.00
N GLY A 19 16.83 19.49 -29.23
CA GLY A 19 17.76 20.18 -30.12
C GLY A 19 17.24 20.14 -31.57
N VAL A 20 16.60 21.23 -32.03
CA VAL A 20 15.97 21.28 -33.37
C VAL A 20 17.04 21.38 -34.47
N ARG A 21 17.03 20.45 -35.43
CA ARG A 21 17.57 20.69 -36.79
C ARG A 21 16.47 20.46 -37.83
N ARG A 22 16.20 21.48 -38.65
CA ARG A 22 15.25 21.41 -39.76
C ARG A 22 15.66 20.28 -40.72
N ARG A 23 14.73 19.37 -41.01
CA ARG A 23 14.92 18.33 -42.04
C ARG A 23 14.83 18.96 -43.44
N ASP A 24 15.52 18.36 -44.39
CA ASP A 24 15.65 18.83 -45.76
C ASP A 24 14.32 18.78 -46.55
N LYS A 25 14.24 19.58 -47.62
CA LYS A 25 13.06 19.69 -48.50
C LYS A 25 12.63 18.34 -49.11
N PRO A 26 13.55 17.49 -49.63
CA PRO A 26 13.21 16.13 -50.08
C PRO A 26 12.52 15.28 -48.99
N THR A 27 13.06 15.23 -47.78
CA THR A 27 12.49 14.49 -46.65
C THR A 27 11.10 15.02 -46.27
N MET A 28 10.93 16.34 -46.20
CA MET A 28 9.61 16.97 -45.98
C MET A 28 8.59 16.61 -47.07
N THR A 29 9.02 16.53 -48.33
CA THR A 29 8.15 16.18 -49.46
C THR A 29 7.76 14.70 -49.45
N LYS A 30 8.66 13.81 -49.01
CA LYS A 30 8.37 12.38 -48.81
C LYS A 30 7.34 12.17 -47.69
N ILE A 31 7.54 12.82 -46.54
CA ILE A 31 6.61 12.79 -45.40
C ILE A 31 5.22 13.33 -45.80
N ARG A 32 5.18 14.48 -46.48
CA ARG A 32 3.91 15.09 -46.92
C ARG A 32 3.15 14.21 -47.94
N ARG A 33 3.85 13.40 -48.75
CA ARG A 33 3.23 12.45 -49.67
C ARG A 33 2.54 11.31 -48.93
N HIS A 34 3.23 10.65 -47.99
CA HIS A 34 2.63 9.57 -47.19
C HIS A 34 1.42 10.07 -46.38
N ILE A 35 1.51 11.24 -45.74
CA ILE A 35 0.38 11.82 -45.00
C ILE A 35 -0.84 12.07 -45.92
N MET A 36 -0.62 12.42 -47.20
CA MET A 36 -1.72 12.57 -48.16
C MET A 36 -2.26 11.22 -48.66
N GLU A 37 -1.42 10.18 -48.78
CA GLU A 37 -1.86 8.81 -49.08
C GLU A 37 -2.73 8.25 -47.95
N ASP A 38 -2.30 8.36 -46.69
CA ASP A 38 -3.03 7.87 -45.51
C ASP A 38 -4.37 8.59 -45.29
N ILE A 39 -4.43 9.90 -45.59
CA ILE A 39 -5.69 10.67 -45.58
C ILE A 39 -6.61 10.25 -46.75
N GLY A 40 -6.04 9.83 -47.89
CA GLY A 40 -6.79 9.26 -49.01
C GLY A 40 -7.36 7.86 -48.73
N ILE A 41 -6.67 7.07 -47.89
CA ILE A 41 -7.11 5.75 -47.45
C ILE A 41 -8.23 5.87 -46.40
N SER A 42 -8.02 6.68 -45.36
CA SER A 42 -9.00 6.85 -44.26
C SER A 42 -10.35 7.45 -44.66
N ARG A 43 -10.44 8.10 -45.84
CA ARG A 43 -11.70 8.69 -46.35
C ARG A 43 -12.57 7.73 -47.18
N ARG A 44 -12.13 6.50 -47.45
CA ARG A 44 -12.97 5.51 -48.15
C ARG A 44 -13.87 4.80 -47.14
N LYS A 45 -15.19 5.00 -47.23
CA LYS A 45 -16.16 4.23 -46.44
C LYS A 45 -16.11 2.75 -46.83
N PRO A 46 -16.15 1.80 -45.85
CA PRO A 46 -16.19 0.38 -46.16
C PRO A 46 -17.53 -0.03 -46.79
N GLN A 47 -17.49 -1.05 -47.64
CA GLN A 47 -18.66 -1.66 -48.27
C GLN A 47 -19.52 -2.39 -47.21
N ARG A 48 -20.85 -2.31 -47.33
CA ARG A 48 -21.78 -3.09 -46.49
C ARG A 48 -21.69 -4.57 -46.87
N ASN A 49 -21.41 -5.44 -45.89
CA ASN A 49 -21.52 -6.89 -46.06
C ASN A 49 -22.97 -7.39 -45.85
N PRO A 50 -23.31 -8.59 -46.36
CA PRO A 50 -24.70 -9.03 -46.49
C PRO A 50 -25.35 -9.46 -45.17
N GLN A 51 -26.67 -9.31 -45.08
CA GLN A 51 -27.47 -9.82 -43.96
C GLN A 51 -27.62 -11.34 -44.07
N LEU A 52 -27.27 -12.06 -43.00
CA LEU A 52 -27.67 -13.45 -42.80
C LEU A 52 -29.03 -13.44 -42.08
N VAL A 53 -30.06 -14.01 -42.70
CA VAL A 53 -31.39 -14.16 -42.08
C VAL A 53 -31.42 -15.48 -41.32
N ILE A 54 -31.80 -15.43 -40.04
CA ILE A 54 -32.13 -16.60 -39.23
C ILE A 54 -33.57 -16.40 -38.75
N GLU A 55 -34.48 -17.23 -39.25
CA GLU A 55 -35.88 -17.21 -38.81
C GLU A 55 -36.00 -17.85 -37.43
N ILE A 56 -36.66 -17.14 -36.50
CA ILE A 56 -37.06 -17.66 -35.19
C ILE A 56 -38.56 -17.38 -35.05
N GLY A 57 -39.34 -18.42 -34.77
CA GLY A 57 -40.80 -18.39 -34.87
C GLY A 57 -41.49 -17.47 -33.86
N SER A 58 -42.62 -16.91 -34.27
CA SER A 58 -43.43 -15.94 -33.53
C SER A 58 -44.25 -16.57 -32.39
N PRO A 59 -44.23 -15.98 -31.17
CA PRO A 59 -45.31 -16.09 -30.18
C PRO A 59 -46.41 -15.02 -30.44
N PRO A 60 -47.58 -15.12 -29.79
CA PRO A 60 -48.82 -14.52 -30.29
C PRO A 60 -48.99 -13.02 -30.04
N GLU A 61 -49.83 -12.40 -30.86
CA GLU A 61 -50.30 -11.02 -30.74
C GLU A 61 -51.06 -10.79 -29.42
N PHE A 62 -50.70 -9.71 -28.71
CA PHE A 62 -51.56 -9.07 -27.73
C PHE A 62 -51.57 -7.56 -27.98
N ALA A 63 -52.74 -6.95 -27.78
CA ALA A 63 -53.16 -5.70 -28.43
C ALA A 63 -52.55 -4.41 -27.85
N ASP A 64 -52.72 -3.33 -28.62
CA ASP A 64 -52.22 -1.98 -28.37
C ASP A 64 -52.53 -1.40 -26.98
N HIS A 65 -51.50 -0.80 -26.36
CA HIS A 65 -51.66 0.40 -25.54
C HIS A 65 -50.39 1.26 -25.61
N PRO A 66 -50.47 2.53 -26.08
CA PRO A 66 -49.32 3.42 -26.17
C PRO A 66 -49.19 4.28 -24.91
N GLU A 67 -48.14 4.07 -24.10
CA GLU A 67 -47.45 5.07 -23.25
C GLU A 67 -46.51 4.39 -22.23
N LEU A 68 -45.28 4.01 -22.65
CA LEU A 68 -44.07 4.07 -21.81
C LEU A 68 -42.81 3.76 -22.65
N ASN A 69 -42.22 4.78 -23.28
CA ASN A 69 -40.95 4.61 -24.02
C ASN A 69 -39.73 4.90 -23.12
N SER A 70 -38.64 4.15 -23.34
CA SER A 70 -37.30 4.29 -22.72
C SER A 70 -37.03 3.70 -21.33
N LEU A 71 -37.53 2.49 -21.05
CA LEU A 71 -36.82 1.59 -20.12
C LEU A 71 -35.61 0.96 -20.82
N LEU A 72 -34.43 1.55 -20.64
CA LEU A 72 -33.18 0.78 -20.70
C LEU A 72 -33.23 -0.32 -19.63
N PRO A 73 -32.71 -1.52 -19.88
CA PRO A 73 -32.63 -2.55 -18.85
C PRO A 73 -31.70 -2.05 -17.72
N PRO A 74 -31.98 -2.40 -16.45
CA PRO A 74 -31.33 -1.75 -15.31
C PRO A 74 -29.81 -2.02 -15.29
N PHE A 75 -29.03 -1.09 -14.70
CA PHE A 75 -27.56 -1.05 -14.90
C PHE A 75 -26.82 -2.35 -14.53
N TRP A 76 -27.38 -3.15 -13.61
CA TRP A 76 -26.86 -4.44 -13.17
C TRP A 76 -27.11 -5.61 -14.15
N SER A 77 -27.78 -5.37 -15.27
CA SER A 77 -27.99 -6.34 -16.37
C SER A 77 -27.03 -6.16 -17.55
N GLN A 78 -26.18 -5.14 -17.51
CA GLN A 78 -25.04 -4.93 -18.41
C GLN A 78 -23.74 -5.11 -17.59
N ASP A 79 -22.57 -5.32 -18.23
CA ASP A 79 -21.29 -5.22 -17.52
C ASP A 79 -21.19 -3.81 -16.91
N PRO A 80 -21.20 -3.63 -15.56
CA PRO A 80 -21.22 -2.31 -14.96
C PRO A 80 -19.98 -1.47 -15.35
N LEU A 81 -18.88 -2.13 -15.72
CA LEU A 81 -17.66 -1.48 -16.19
C LEU A 81 -17.78 -0.97 -17.63
N SER A 82 -18.61 -1.59 -18.47
CA SER A 82 -18.87 -1.09 -19.83
C SER A 82 -19.62 0.26 -19.82
N VAL A 83 -20.51 0.47 -18.85
CA VAL A 83 -21.20 1.76 -18.63
C VAL A 83 -20.22 2.82 -18.11
N LEU A 84 -19.36 2.45 -17.16
CA LEU A 84 -18.25 3.27 -16.65
C LEU A 84 -17.30 3.71 -17.78
N GLU A 85 -16.94 2.80 -18.70
CA GLU A 85 -16.08 3.07 -19.86
C GLU A 85 -16.70 4.04 -20.87
N GLN A 86 -17.99 3.87 -21.19
CA GLN A 86 -18.66 4.62 -22.27
C GLN A 86 -19.09 6.03 -21.88
N GLN A 87 -19.51 6.25 -20.63
CA GLN A 87 -20.19 7.50 -20.25
C GLN A 87 -19.28 8.62 -19.73
N TRP A 88 -18.17 8.30 -19.06
CA TRP A 88 -17.45 9.29 -18.21
C TRP A 88 -16.03 9.66 -18.68
N GLN A 89 -15.54 9.07 -19.77
CA GLN A 89 -14.23 9.35 -20.39
C GLN A 89 -13.07 9.48 -19.37
N MET A 90 -12.25 10.54 -19.47
CA MET A 90 -11.17 10.87 -18.54
C MET A 90 -11.65 11.92 -17.52
N ASP A 91 -12.68 11.61 -16.73
CA ASP A 91 -12.97 12.41 -15.52
C ASP A 91 -11.71 12.46 -14.64
N ILE A 92 -11.41 13.65 -14.13
CA ILE A 92 -10.12 13.94 -13.51
C ILE A 92 -9.83 13.10 -12.26
N PHE A 93 -10.85 12.60 -11.55
CA PHE A 93 -10.70 11.65 -10.44
C PHE A 93 -11.16 10.21 -10.78
N SER A 94 -11.38 9.87 -12.06
CA SER A 94 -11.80 8.52 -12.47
C SER A 94 -10.86 7.42 -11.99
N ALA A 95 -9.54 7.64 -12.07
CA ALA A 95 -8.52 6.73 -11.56
C ALA A 95 -8.69 6.48 -10.05
N TYR A 96 -8.75 7.56 -9.27
CA TYR A 96 -8.96 7.51 -7.83
C TYR A 96 -10.31 6.84 -7.47
N GLY A 97 -11.39 7.14 -8.18
CA GLY A 97 -12.71 6.57 -7.92
C GLY A 97 -12.84 5.08 -8.25
N LEU A 98 -12.19 4.62 -9.33
CA LEU A 98 -12.07 3.18 -9.62
C LEU A 98 -11.26 2.46 -8.54
N SER A 99 -10.16 3.07 -8.06
CA SER A 99 -9.42 2.55 -6.93
C SER A 99 -10.26 2.52 -5.65
N LEU A 100 -10.96 3.59 -5.29
CA LEU A 100 -11.84 3.62 -4.10
C LEU A 100 -12.91 2.52 -4.17
N LEU A 101 -13.49 2.28 -5.34
CA LEU A 101 -14.46 1.19 -5.56
C LEU A 101 -13.84 -0.19 -5.33
N ALA A 102 -12.60 -0.41 -5.78
CA ALA A 102 -11.87 -1.65 -5.48
C ALA A 102 -11.58 -1.81 -3.98
N ALA A 103 -11.29 -0.72 -3.27
CA ALA A 103 -10.96 -0.71 -1.84
C ALA A 103 -12.17 -1.14 -1.01
N GLU A 104 -13.28 -0.42 -1.20
CA GLU A 104 -14.53 -0.67 -0.51
C GLU A 104 -15.11 -2.05 -0.82
N GLY A 105 -15.04 -2.49 -2.08
CA GLY A 105 -15.43 -3.85 -2.48
C GLY A 105 -14.62 -4.94 -1.76
N LYS A 106 -13.29 -4.77 -1.64
CA LYS A 106 -12.43 -5.70 -0.90
C LYS A 106 -12.75 -5.69 0.60
N ARG A 107 -12.85 -4.50 1.21
CA ARG A 107 -13.17 -4.30 2.63
C ARG A 107 -14.45 -5.04 3.03
N LEU A 108 -15.50 -4.90 2.21
CA LEU A 108 -16.81 -5.51 2.40
C LEU A 108 -16.82 -7.05 2.23
N LEU A 109 -15.91 -7.62 1.43
CA LEU A 109 -15.80 -9.07 1.23
C LEU A 109 -14.95 -9.74 2.31
N CYS A 110 -13.84 -9.12 2.73
CA CYS A 110 -12.91 -9.71 3.67
C CYS A 110 -13.32 -9.58 5.15
N ASN A 111 -14.46 -8.92 5.45
CA ASN A 111 -14.86 -8.52 6.81
C ASN A 111 -13.68 -7.86 7.57
N ALA A 112 -12.94 -6.99 6.88
CA ALA A 112 -11.76 -6.33 7.42
C ALA A 112 -12.13 -5.48 8.64
N ASP A 113 -11.29 -5.54 9.68
CA ASP A 113 -11.40 -4.69 10.86
C ASP A 113 -11.30 -3.20 10.44
N ALA A 114 -11.93 -2.29 11.19
CA ALA A 114 -11.77 -0.85 10.94
C ALA A 114 -10.30 -0.42 11.04
N LEU A 115 -9.50 -1.13 11.84
CA LEU A 115 -8.05 -0.98 11.96
C LEU A 115 -7.26 -1.61 10.80
N THR A 116 -7.88 -2.44 9.96
CA THR A 116 -7.31 -2.98 8.71
C THR A 116 -8.05 -2.46 7.46
N SER A 117 -8.77 -1.33 7.58
CA SER A 117 -9.46 -0.67 6.46
C SER A 117 -8.51 -0.34 5.29
N GLU A 118 -8.58 -1.15 4.23
CA GLU A 118 -8.00 -0.80 2.94
C GLU A 118 -9.00 0.12 2.20
N GLY A 119 -8.90 1.42 2.44
CA GLY A 119 -9.76 2.43 1.82
C GLY A 119 -9.42 3.84 2.28
N PHE A 120 -9.29 4.77 1.33
CA PHE A 120 -9.08 6.19 1.57
C PHE A 120 -10.11 7.00 0.80
N SER A 121 -11.08 7.57 1.52
CA SER A 121 -12.04 8.53 1.01
C SER A 121 -11.46 9.95 1.06
N PHE A 122 -11.69 10.71 -0.01
CA PHE A 122 -11.32 12.11 -0.12
C PHE A 122 -12.57 12.88 -0.57
N PRO A 123 -13.27 13.58 0.34
CA PRO A 123 -14.67 13.96 0.12
C PRO A 123 -14.81 15.03 -0.96
N PHE A 124 -13.78 15.88 -1.14
CA PHE A 124 -13.76 16.86 -2.21
C PHE A 124 -13.66 16.26 -3.60
N ALA A 125 -13.17 15.02 -3.75
CA ALA A 125 -13.25 14.32 -5.01
C ALA A 125 -14.72 14.09 -5.39
N PHE A 126 -15.61 13.81 -4.42
CA PHE A 126 -17.06 13.71 -4.64
C PHE A 126 -17.75 15.07 -4.90
N THR A 127 -17.12 16.22 -4.66
CA THR A 127 -17.67 17.52 -5.09
C THR A 127 -17.12 17.95 -6.44
N SER A 128 -15.84 17.70 -6.73
CA SER A 128 -15.18 18.06 -7.99
C SER A 128 -15.48 17.10 -9.15
N SER A 129 -15.49 15.78 -8.92
CA SER A 129 -15.64 14.76 -9.97
C SER A 129 -17.10 14.48 -10.33
N ALA A 130 -17.42 14.50 -11.62
CA ALA A 130 -18.74 14.12 -12.10
C ALA A 130 -18.96 12.60 -12.00
N PHE A 131 -17.89 11.84 -12.26
CA PHE A 131 -17.82 10.40 -12.04
C PHE A 131 -18.18 10.03 -10.59
N LEU A 132 -17.47 10.57 -9.58
CA LEU A 132 -17.73 10.20 -8.18
C LEU A 132 -19.11 10.65 -7.70
N ARG A 133 -19.61 11.82 -8.15
CA ARG A 133 -20.99 12.27 -7.86
C ARG A 133 -22.02 11.24 -8.32
N HIS A 134 -21.87 10.71 -9.53
CA HIS A 134 -22.81 9.74 -10.09
C HIS A 134 -22.73 8.37 -9.37
N PHE A 135 -21.51 7.92 -9.04
CA PHE A 135 -21.30 6.62 -8.38
C PHE A 135 -21.52 6.63 -6.86
N ARG A 136 -21.83 7.78 -6.24
CA ARG A 136 -22.09 7.91 -4.80
C ARG A 136 -23.17 6.95 -4.27
N ALA A 137 -24.21 6.67 -5.06
CA ALA A 137 -25.25 5.70 -4.71
C ALA A 137 -24.68 4.26 -4.67
N ILE A 138 -23.78 3.91 -5.59
CA ILE A 138 -23.11 2.61 -5.64
C ILE A 138 -22.16 2.44 -4.46
N PHE A 139 -21.42 3.48 -4.08
CA PHE A 139 -20.62 3.48 -2.84
C PHE A 139 -21.45 3.27 -1.57
N SER A 140 -22.75 3.57 -1.61
CA SER A 140 -23.67 3.39 -0.49
C SER A 140 -24.29 1.99 -0.45
N ASP A 141 -24.24 1.21 -1.53
CA ASP A 141 -24.82 -0.13 -1.62
C ASP A 141 -23.74 -1.22 -1.48
N SER A 142 -23.71 -1.83 -0.30
CA SER A 142 -22.75 -2.90 0.02
C SER A 142 -22.96 -4.19 -0.79
N SER A 143 -24.15 -4.43 -1.36
CA SER A 143 -24.40 -5.61 -2.21
C SER A 143 -23.84 -5.41 -3.61
N VAL A 144 -24.01 -4.21 -4.17
CA VAL A 144 -23.49 -3.82 -5.50
C VAL A 144 -21.96 -3.79 -5.48
N LEU A 145 -21.34 -3.16 -4.47
CA LEU A 145 -19.87 -3.13 -4.33
C LEU A 145 -19.26 -4.54 -4.26
N LYS A 146 -19.87 -5.45 -3.48
CA LYS A 146 -19.44 -6.86 -3.41
C LYS A 146 -19.54 -7.55 -4.77
N GLY A 147 -20.65 -7.36 -5.48
CA GLY A 147 -20.86 -7.92 -6.82
C GLY A 147 -19.81 -7.46 -7.83
N ILE A 148 -19.63 -6.14 -7.97
CA ILE A 148 -18.67 -5.56 -8.92
C ILE A 148 -17.23 -6.01 -8.59
N TYR A 149 -16.83 -6.00 -7.32
CA TYR A 149 -15.49 -6.45 -6.94
C TYR A 149 -15.28 -7.96 -7.21
N HIS A 150 -16.24 -8.80 -6.81
CA HIS A 150 -16.14 -10.25 -7.00
C HIS A 150 -16.04 -10.62 -8.49
N GLN A 151 -16.78 -9.94 -9.36
CA GLN A 151 -16.79 -10.23 -10.79
C GLN A 151 -15.60 -9.61 -11.53
N SER A 152 -15.01 -8.52 -11.04
CA SER A 152 -14.13 -7.70 -11.88
C SER A 152 -12.95 -6.99 -11.17
N SER A 153 -12.56 -7.40 -9.95
CA SER A 153 -11.47 -6.72 -9.21
C SER A 153 -10.17 -6.50 -10.01
N ALA A 154 -9.80 -7.44 -10.89
CA ALA A 154 -8.64 -7.27 -11.78
C ALA A 154 -8.87 -6.19 -12.86
N LYS A 155 -10.02 -6.21 -13.55
CA LYS A 155 -10.40 -5.22 -14.56
C LYS A 155 -10.47 -3.81 -13.97
N ILE A 156 -11.04 -3.65 -12.77
CA ILE A 156 -11.11 -2.36 -12.05
C ILE A 156 -9.70 -1.80 -11.78
N ARG A 157 -8.75 -2.63 -11.31
CA ARG A 157 -7.36 -2.19 -11.07
C ARG A 157 -6.65 -1.77 -12.35
N VAL A 158 -6.80 -2.54 -13.44
CA VAL A 158 -6.23 -2.18 -14.75
C VAL A 158 -6.79 -0.85 -15.24
N MET A 159 -8.12 -0.67 -15.21
CA MET A 159 -8.76 0.59 -15.61
C MET A 159 -8.30 1.77 -14.73
N ALA A 160 -8.18 1.58 -13.42
CA ALA A 160 -7.70 2.64 -12.52
C ALA A 160 -6.27 3.09 -12.87
N LEU A 161 -5.38 2.13 -13.16
CA LEU A 161 -4.01 2.38 -13.59
C LEU A 161 -3.95 3.08 -14.97
N GLU A 162 -4.74 2.64 -15.94
CA GLU A 162 -4.86 3.28 -17.26
C GLU A 162 -5.32 4.74 -17.16
N ARG A 163 -6.34 5.01 -16.34
CA ARG A 163 -6.82 6.38 -16.08
C ARG A 163 -5.77 7.22 -15.34
N SER A 164 -5.01 6.64 -14.42
CA SER A 164 -3.94 7.33 -13.71
C SER A 164 -2.81 7.75 -14.66
N LEU A 165 -2.32 6.81 -15.48
CA LEU A 165 -1.26 7.07 -16.46
C LEU A 165 -1.72 8.06 -17.55
N GLY A 166 -2.97 7.97 -18.01
CA GLY A 166 -3.55 8.97 -18.91
C GLY A 166 -3.65 10.37 -18.29
N THR A 167 -3.93 10.47 -16.98
CA THR A 167 -3.95 11.74 -16.23
C THR A 167 -2.54 12.33 -16.13
N ILE A 168 -1.53 11.51 -15.81
CA ILE A 168 -0.11 11.91 -15.79
C ILE A 168 0.33 12.40 -17.17
N SER A 169 0.03 11.67 -18.25
CA SER A 169 0.35 12.11 -19.63
C SER A 169 -0.30 13.45 -19.99
N CYS A 170 -1.52 13.73 -19.51
CA CYS A 170 -2.17 15.03 -19.73
C CYS A 170 -1.50 16.16 -18.94
N ILE A 171 -1.03 15.90 -17.71
CA ILE A 171 -0.23 16.86 -16.93
C ILE A 171 1.06 17.16 -17.68
N GLU A 172 1.85 16.14 -18.05
CA GLU A 172 3.13 16.31 -18.76
C GLU A 172 2.98 17.07 -20.08
N ALA A 173 1.98 16.71 -20.90
CA ALA A 173 1.71 17.43 -22.15
C ALA A 173 1.28 18.89 -21.94
N THR A 174 0.62 19.19 -20.81
CA THR A 174 0.25 20.57 -20.45
C THR A 174 1.44 21.37 -19.92
N LEU A 175 2.32 20.74 -19.12
CA LEU A 175 3.54 21.36 -18.60
C LEU A 175 4.62 21.56 -19.68
N ALA A 176 4.62 20.73 -20.73
CA ALA A 176 5.47 20.90 -21.91
C ALA A 176 5.04 22.06 -22.82
N ASN A 177 3.87 22.67 -22.57
CA ASN A 177 3.42 23.85 -23.30
C ASN A 177 4.13 25.11 -22.75
N PRO A 178 4.64 26.01 -23.61
CA PRO A 178 5.30 27.24 -23.15
C PRO A 178 4.35 28.25 -22.46
N SER A 179 3.04 28.03 -22.49
CA SER A 179 2.04 28.89 -21.85
C SER A 179 1.98 28.64 -20.34
N PHE A 180 2.59 29.54 -19.57
CA PHE A 180 2.61 29.52 -18.11
C PHE A 180 1.20 29.42 -17.48
N ASP A 181 0.23 30.20 -17.96
CA ASP A 181 -1.16 30.18 -17.49
C ASP A 181 -1.86 28.83 -17.72
N LEU A 182 -1.43 28.10 -18.75
CA LEU A 182 -1.97 26.80 -19.11
C LEU A 182 -1.41 25.70 -18.18
N ALA A 183 -0.12 25.79 -17.87
CA ALA A 183 0.63 24.90 -17.00
C ALA A 183 0.23 25.01 -15.52
N THR A 184 -0.15 26.20 -15.05
CA THR A 184 -0.54 26.46 -13.65
C THR A 184 -2.07 26.49 -13.40
N ALA A 185 -2.88 26.27 -14.45
CA ALA A 185 -4.35 26.33 -14.37
C ALA A 185 -4.95 25.36 -13.33
N ASP A 186 -6.13 25.72 -12.78
CA ASP A 186 -6.85 24.94 -11.75
C ASP A 186 -6.95 23.45 -12.10
N ARG A 187 -7.28 23.12 -13.36
CA ARG A 187 -7.39 21.73 -13.83
C ARG A 187 -6.08 20.93 -13.70
N VAL A 188 -4.91 21.56 -13.77
CA VAL A 188 -3.62 20.87 -13.58
C VAL A 188 -3.41 20.57 -12.10
N ILE A 189 -3.77 21.52 -11.23
CA ILE A 189 -3.78 21.32 -9.76
C ILE A 189 -4.70 20.15 -9.38
N TYR A 190 -5.93 20.12 -9.91
CA TYR A 190 -6.87 19.01 -9.71
C TYR A 190 -6.34 17.67 -10.23
N ALA A 191 -5.64 17.65 -11.37
CA ALA A 191 -5.06 16.43 -11.94
C ALA A 191 -3.93 15.88 -11.05
N VAL A 192 -3.06 16.74 -10.52
CA VAL A 192 -2.00 16.35 -9.60
C VAL A 192 -2.57 15.88 -8.25
N LEU A 193 -3.60 16.57 -7.71
CA LEU A 193 -4.33 16.13 -6.52
C LEU A 193 -4.97 14.75 -6.72
N SER A 194 -5.56 14.50 -7.90
CA SER A 194 -6.12 13.19 -8.25
C SER A 194 -5.07 12.08 -8.28
N ALA A 195 -3.89 12.34 -8.86
CA ALA A 195 -2.78 11.39 -8.83
C ALA A 195 -2.36 11.08 -7.38
N ILE A 196 -2.22 12.10 -6.52
CA ILE A 196 -1.93 11.90 -5.09
C ILE A 196 -3.01 11.03 -4.42
N CYS A 197 -4.30 11.30 -4.64
CA CYS A 197 -5.40 10.49 -4.10
C CYS A 197 -5.38 9.05 -4.61
N TYR A 198 -5.08 8.84 -5.91
CA TYR A 198 -4.92 7.51 -6.50
C TYR A 198 -3.77 6.73 -5.84
N ASN A 199 -2.55 7.28 -5.82
CA ASN A 199 -1.40 6.59 -5.22
C ASN A 199 -1.56 6.37 -3.70
N ALA A 200 -2.33 7.23 -3.00
CA ALA A 200 -2.68 7.07 -1.59
C ALA A 200 -3.79 6.02 -1.31
N SER A 201 -4.58 5.64 -2.31
CA SER A 201 -5.78 4.78 -2.12
C SER A 201 -5.51 3.30 -1.85
N GLY A 202 -4.25 2.84 -1.96
CA GLY A 202 -3.79 1.56 -1.41
C GLY A 202 -4.28 0.27 -2.08
N THR A 203 -5.05 0.33 -3.16
CA THR A 203 -5.77 -0.82 -3.74
C THR A 203 -4.95 -1.78 -4.59
N HIS A 204 -3.65 -1.85 -4.37
CA HIS A 204 -2.74 -2.73 -5.11
C HIS A 204 -2.07 -3.77 -4.19
N GLY A 205 -2.90 -4.52 -3.45
CA GLY A 205 -2.49 -5.75 -2.75
C GLY A 205 -1.99 -6.91 -3.64
N LEU A 206 -1.47 -6.62 -4.84
CA LEU A 206 -0.87 -7.54 -5.80
C LEU A 206 0.06 -6.86 -6.83
N LEU A 207 0.22 -5.53 -6.82
CA LEU A 207 1.12 -4.78 -7.72
C LEU A 207 1.64 -3.52 -7.02
N LEU A 208 2.65 -3.71 -6.18
CA LEU A 208 3.29 -2.71 -5.34
C LEU A 208 2.42 -2.21 -4.16
N SER A 209 3.03 -2.33 -2.98
CA SER A 209 2.67 -1.59 -1.76
C SER A 209 2.42 -0.11 -2.04
N LEU A 210 1.43 0.47 -1.33
CA LEU A 210 1.20 1.91 -1.16
C LEU A 210 2.35 2.78 -1.68
N GLU A 211 2.19 3.35 -2.88
CA GLU A 211 3.23 4.14 -3.55
C GLU A 211 3.33 5.54 -2.93
N PHE A 212 3.50 5.60 -1.62
CA PHE A 212 3.70 6.82 -0.85
C PHE A 212 4.90 7.63 -1.39
N ASP A 213 5.92 6.97 -1.95
CA ASP A 213 7.00 7.65 -2.67
C ASP A 213 6.54 8.34 -3.97
N GLN A 214 5.62 7.76 -4.74
CA GLN A 214 5.06 8.42 -5.92
C GLN A 214 4.06 9.52 -5.55
N ALA A 215 3.21 9.28 -4.53
CA ALA A 215 2.36 10.32 -3.95
C ALA A 215 3.20 11.53 -3.46
N ARG A 216 4.37 11.25 -2.86
CA ARG A 216 5.36 12.27 -2.46
C ARG A 216 5.98 12.99 -3.66
N VAL A 217 6.29 12.31 -4.77
CA VAL A 217 6.76 12.98 -6.01
C VAL A 217 5.70 13.91 -6.58
N HIS A 218 4.44 13.45 -6.67
CA HIS A 218 3.33 14.30 -7.13
C HIS A 218 3.08 15.48 -6.18
N TRP A 219 3.27 15.29 -4.88
CA TRP A 219 3.22 16.35 -3.87
C TRP A 219 4.33 17.41 -4.05
N GLU A 220 5.59 17.01 -4.27
CA GLU A 220 6.67 17.96 -4.59
C GLU A 220 6.35 18.75 -5.87
N GLY A 221 5.79 18.09 -6.89
CA GLY A 221 5.31 18.73 -8.12
C GLY A 221 4.19 19.74 -7.88
N LEU A 222 3.21 19.40 -7.02
CA LEU A 222 2.12 20.30 -6.62
C LEU A 222 2.65 21.56 -5.93
N VAL A 223 3.65 21.40 -5.06
CA VAL A 223 4.31 22.53 -4.36
C VAL A 223 5.04 23.43 -5.35
N GLY A 224 5.82 22.86 -6.27
CA GLY A 224 6.48 23.64 -7.32
C GLY A 224 5.49 24.40 -8.21
N LEU A 225 4.34 23.79 -8.53
CA LEU A 225 3.31 24.39 -9.38
C LEU A 225 2.55 25.53 -8.66
N ILE A 226 2.22 25.38 -7.37
CA ILE A 226 1.58 26.43 -6.57
C ILE A 226 2.54 27.60 -6.33
N ALA A 227 3.81 27.32 -5.99
CA ALA A 227 4.84 28.35 -5.84
C ALA A 227 5.00 29.14 -7.16
N ALA A 228 5.14 28.44 -8.29
CA ALA A 228 5.23 29.06 -9.61
C ALA A 228 4.04 30.00 -9.89
N ARG A 229 2.81 29.56 -9.62
CA ARG A 229 1.56 30.32 -9.84
C ARG A 229 1.46 31.65 -9.04
N GLY A 230 2.31 31.86 -8.03
CA GLY A 230 2.23 33.01 -7.13
C GLY A 230 1.68 32.64 -5.75
N GLU A 231 2.17 31.53 -5.20
CA GLU A 231 1.84 30.99 -3.87
C GLU A 231 0.37 30.59 -3.67
N ILE A 232 0.07 30.01 -2.50
CA ILE A 232 -1.29 29.59 -2.11
C ILE A 232 -2.31 30.74 -2.13
N GLN A 233 -1.84 32.00 -2.00
CA GLN A 233 -2.67 33.20 -2.05
C GLN A 233 -3.24 33.48 -3.45
N SER A 234 -2.61 32.99 -4.51
CA SER A 234 -3.17 33.02 -5.89
C SER A 234 -4.49 32.26 -6.05
N LEU A 235 -4.85 31.44 -5.05
CA LEU A 235 -6.06 30.62 -5.01
C LEU A 235 -7.14 31.18 -4.07
N LYS A 236 -7.03 32.42 -3.54
CA LYS A 236 -7.89 32.90 -2.43
C LYS A 236 -9.39 32.60 -2.63
N ASP A 237 -9.91 32.84 -3.83
CA ASP A 237 -11.33 32.70 -4.21
C ASP A 237 -11.72 31.25 -4.61
N LYS A 238 -10.85 30.27 -4.34
CA LYS A 238 -10.99 28.86 -4.72
C LYS A 238 -11.06 27.97 -3.47
N ASN A 239 -12.06 28.21 -2.63
CA ASN A 239 -12.20 27.60 -1.30
C ASN A 239 -12.08 26.06 -1.30
N GLU A 240 -12.76 25.37 -2.21
CA GLU A 240 -12.69 23.90 -2.35
C GLU A 240 -11.25 23.45 -2.65
N LEU A 241 -10.60 24.06 -3.64
CA LEU A 241 -9.23 23.72 -4.04
C LEU A 241 -8.22 24.01 -2.92
N ARG A 242 -8.38 25.12 -2.20
CA ARG A 242 -7.57 25.46 -1.02
C ARG A 242 -7.75 24.43 0.10
N LEU A 243 -8.98 23.98 0.37
CA LEU A 243 -9.25 22.91 1.33
C LEU A 243 -8.64 21.58 0.89
N MET A 244 -8.71 21.23 -0.39
CA MET A 244 -8.09 20.00 -0.92
C MET A 244 -6.57 20.00 -0.72
N ILE A 245 -5.91 21.10 -1.09
CA ILE A 245 -4.46 21.26 -0.91
C ILE A 245 -4.11 21.17 0.58
N PHE A 246 -4.83 21.87 1.45
CA PHE A 246 -4.65 21.83 2.91
C PHE A 246 -4.81 20.43 3.49
N TRP A 247 -5.82 19.66 3.05
CA TRP A 247 -6.06 18.30 3.53
C TRP A 247 -5.01 17.31 3.05
N VAL A 248 -4.51 17.48 1.82
CA VAL A 248 -3.40 16.69 1.30
C VAL A 248 -2.10 17.03 2.04
N ASP A 249 -1.79 18.30 2.28
CA ASP A 249 -0.63 18.74 3.09
C ASP A 249 -0.63 18.05 4.46
N VAL A 250 -1.74 18.18 5.19
CA VAL A 250 -1.92 17.53 6.51
C VAL A 250 -1.83 16.00 6.42
N ALA A 251 -2.31 15.38 5.35
CA ALA A 251 -2.19 13.94 5.18
C ALA A 251 -0.73 13.50 4.96
N ILE A 252 0.05 14.27 4.18
CA ILE A 252 1.48 14.08 3.98
C ILE A 252 2.26 14.31 5.30
N CYS A 253 1.91 15.33 6.09
CA CYS A 253 2.47 15.55 7.43
C CYS A 253 2.30 14.33 8.32
N LEU A 254 1.07 13.82 8.43
CA LEU A 254 0.73 12.62 9.20
C LEU A 254 1.41 11.34 8.64
N LEU A 255 1.71 11.26 7.34
CA LEU A 255 2.30 10.05 6.73
C LEU A 255 3.81 9.96 6.98
N PHE A 256 4.50 11.11 6.90
CA PHE A 256 5.96 11.17 6.88
C PHE A 256 6.58 11.93 8.07
N ASN A 257 5.77 12.36 9.05
CA ASN A 257 6.17 13.20 10.18
C ASN A 257 6.91 14.47 9.70
N THR A 258 6.31 15.17 8.72
CA THR A 258 6.87 16.40 8.11
C THR A 258 6.05 17.63 8.49
N SER A 259 6.67 18.80 8.56
CA SER A 259 5.96 20.05 8.81
C SER A 259 5.09 20.46 7.61
N PRO A 260 3.92 21.11 7.84
CA PRO A 260 3.05 21.59 6.77
C PRO A 260 3.76 22.62 5.89
N ARG A 261 3.44 22.62 4.60
CA ARG A 261 4.00 23.57 3.63
C ARG A 261 3.18 24.82 3.47
N TYR A 262 1.87 24.75 3.74
CA TYR A 262 0.96 25.88 3.60
C TYR A 262 0.48 26.39 4.96
N SER A 263 0.18 27.69 5.03
CA SER A 263 -0.48 28.29 6.19
C SER A 263 -1.88 27.72 6.40
N LEU A 264 -2.28 27.54 7.66
CA LEU A 264 -3.65 27.14 8.02
C LEU A 264 -4.67 28.12 7.40
N PRO A 265 -5.66 27.66 6.59
CA PRO A 265 -6.63 28.55 5.96
C PRO A 265 -7.69 28.99 6.99
N LEU A 266 -7.34 29.97 7.82
CA LEU A 266 -8.16 30.43 8.95
C LEU A 266 -9.60 30.80 8.52
N ASP A 267 -9.75 31.47 7.38
CA ASP A 267 -11.03 31.85 6.75
C ASP A 267 -11.94 30.66 6.37
N LEU A 268 -11.40 29.44 6.28
CA LEU A 268 -12.12 28.21 5.94
C LEU A 268 -12.21 27.23 7.10
N THR A 269 -11.72 27.60 8.30
CA THR A 269 -11.69 26.72 9.49
C THR A 269 -12.59 27.22 10.62
N PRO A 270 -13.11 26.34 11.50
CA PRO A 270 -14.00 26.74 12.59
C PRO A 270 -13.37 27.73 13.57
N ALA A 271 -14.20 28.64 14.12
CA ALA A 271 -13.76 29.74 14.98
C ALA A 271 -13.05 29.33 16.29
N MET A 272 -13.22 28.08 16.76
CA MET A 272 -12.44 27.52 17.88
C MET A 272 -10.92 27.55 17.64
N PHE A 273 -10.48 27.63 16.38
CA PHE A 273 -9.07 27.81 16.04
C PHE A 273 -8.62 29.28 16.02
N HIS A 274 -9.47 30.25 16.33
CA HIS A 274 -9.13 31.68 16.35
C HIS A 274 -8.87 32.25 17.75
N THR A 275 -8.98 31.42 18.79
CA THR A 275 -8.83 31.82 20.21
C THR A 275 -7.79 30.94 20.93
N ASP A 276 -7.26 31.47 22.04
CA ASP A 276 -6.39 30.73 22.96
C ASP A 276 -7.19 29.61 23.67
N PRO A 277 -6.79 28.33 23.52
CA PRO A 277 -7.57 27.20 24.03
C PRO A 277 -7.29 26.86 25.50
N ALA A 278 -6.61 27.71 26.29
CA ALA A 278 -6.26 27.43 27.70
C ALA A 278 -7.43 27.12 28.68
N LYS A 279 -8.68 27.06 28.22
CA LYS A 279 -9.87 26.64 28.99
C LYS A 279 -10.33 25.26 28.51
N GLY A 280 -10.45 24.29 29.41
CA GLY A 280 -11.00 22.96 29.11
C GLY A 280 -10.00 21.80 29.04
N LEU A 281 -8.75 21.99 29.50
CA LEU A 281 -7.80 20.89 29.70
C LEU A 281 -8.25 19.98 30.86
N PRO A 282 -8.20 18.64 30.68
CA PRO A 282 -8.41 17.70 31.77
C PRO A 282 -7.40 17.91 32.90
N ILE A 283 -7.80 17.73 34.17
CA ILE A 283 -7.04 18.19 35.35
C ILE A 283 -5.58 17.67 35.38
N PRO A 284 -5.29 16.37 35.15
CA PRO A 284 -3.92 15.85 35.11
C PRO A 284 -3.06 16.53 34.05
N LEU A 285 -3.61 16.69 32.84
CA LEU A 285 -2.93 17.39 31.74
C LEU A 285 -2.71 18.86 32.09
N SER A 286 -3.69 19.56 32.65
CA SER A 286 -3.54 20.96 33.05
C SER A 286 -2.39 21.18 34.05
N ARG A 287 -2.18 20.24 35.00
CA ARG A 287 -1.10 20.31 36.00
C ARG A 287 0.26 19.96 35.41
N ILE A 288 0.34 18.94 34.55
CA ILE A 288 1.57 18.58 33.84
C ILE A 288 2.02 19.73 32.92
N LEU A 289 1.09 20.40 32.25
CA LEU A 289 1.37 21.52 31.36
C LEU A 289 1.70 22.81 32.14
N ALA A 290 1.05 23.08 33.27
CA ALA A 290 1.44 24.18 34.17
C ALA A 290 2.84 23.98 34.79
N ALA A 291 3.24 22.75 35.07
CA ALA A 291 4.62 22.43 35.45
C ALA A 291 5.61 22.68 34.28
N ALA A 292 5.18 22.49 33.03
CA ALA A 292 6.00 22.73 31.85
C ALA A 292 6.26 24.21 31.56
N GLU A 293 5.27 25.07 31.82
CA GLU A 293 5.41 26.52 31.65
C GLU A 293 6.38 27.16 32.67
N ALA A 294 6.65 26.47 33.79
CA ALA A 294 7.59 26.90 34.81
C ALA A 294 9.07 26.56 34.52
N GLU A 295 9.36 25.62 33.60
CA GLU A 295 10.73 25.27 33.21
C GLU A 295 11.24 26.14 32.04
N VAL A 296 12.20 27.03 32.34
CA VAL A 296 12.86 27.87 31.34
C VAL A 296 13.74 27.02 30.41
N GLY A 297 13.23 26.70 29.21
CA GLY A 297 14.01 26.04 28.16
C GLY A 297 13.28 24.96 27.35
N VAL A 298 12.04 24.60 27.72
CA VAL A 298 11.24 23.58 27.02
C VAL A 298 11.01 23.95 25.56
N GLN A 299 11.30 23.04 24.62
CA GLN A 299 11.23 23.31 23.18
C GLN A 299 9.87 22.98 22.54
N LEU A 300 8.93 22.43 23.32
CA LEU A 300 7.64 21.91 22.86
C LEU A 300 6.43 22.73 23.36
N THR A 301 6.60 24.05 23.55
CA THR A 301 5.59 24.97 24.13
C THR A 301 4.26 25.07 23.37
N HIS A 302 4.16 24.55 22.15
CA HIS A 302 2.93 24.51 21.35
C HIS A 302 2.03 23.29 21.64
N ILE A 303 2.56 22.24 22.28
CA ILE A 303 1.79 21.03 22.61
C ILE A 303 0.60 21.30 23.55
N PRO A 304 0.73 22.09 24.65
CA PRO A 304 -0.42 22.46 25.49
C PRO A 304 -1.62 22.98 24.68
N VAL A 305 -1.35 23.89 23.73
CA VAL A 305 -2.35 24.50 22.83
C VAL A 305 -3.02 23.46 21.94
N CYS A 306 -2.26 22.49 21.42
CA CYS A 306 -2.81 21.39 20.64
C CYS A 306 -3.66 20.43 21.49
N VAL A 307 -3.21 20.05 22.69
CA VAL A 307 -3.96 19.14 23.59
C VAL A 307 -5.27 19.77 24.06
N ALA A 308 -5.29 21.08 24.31
CA ALA A 308 -6.52 21.78 24.63
C ALA A 308 -7.49 21.83 23.42
N GLY A 309 -6.96 22.09 22.21
CA GLY A 309 -7.74 21.98 20.97
C GLY A 309 -8.28 20.56 20.71
N LEU A 310 -7.57 19.51 21.11
CA LEU A 310 -8.06 18.14 21.08
C LEU A 310 -9.28 17.94 21.99
N SER A 311 -9.27 18.53 23.19
CA SER A 311 -10.39 18.45 24.15
C SER A 311 -11.69 19.00 23.53
N GLU A 312 -11.62 20.21 22.96
CA GLU A 312 -12.74 20.87 22.27
C GLU A 312 -13.27 20.06 21.07
N VAL A 313 -12.37 19.49 20.26
CA VAL A 313 -12.76 18.63 19.12
C VAL A 313 -13.41 17.34 19.61
N ALA A 314 -12.91 16.72 20.69
CA ALA A 314 -13.49 15.51 21.27
C ALA A 314 -14.90 15.77 21.83
N ILE A 315 -15.09 16.83 22.62
CA ILE A 315 -16.40 17.27 23.14
C ILE A 315 -17.39 17.52 21.99
N THR A 316 -16.93 18.18 20.92
CA THR A 316 -17.76 18.42 19.73
C THR A 316 -18.17 17.10 19.06
N ILE A 317 -17.25 16.16 18.87
CA ILE A 317 -17.53 14.85 18.27
C ILE A 317 -18.51 14.05 19.14
N GLU A 318 -18.38 14.08 20.46
CA GLU A 318 -19.29 13.38 21.38
C GLU A 318 -20.71 13.96 21.35
N SER A 319 -20.85 15.29 21.36
CA SER A 319 -22.14 15.98 21.24
C SER A 319 -22.83 15.64 19.92
N GLU A 320 -22.09 15.64 18.81
CA GLU A 320 -22.61 15.28 17.49
C GLU A 320 -22.94 13.78 17.39
N LEU A 321 -22.14 12.91 18.00
CA LEU A 321 -22.39 11.47 18.04
C LEU A 321 -23.66 11.16 18.85
N ALA A 322 -23.92 11.89 19.94
CA ALA A 322 -25.16 11.79 20.70
C ALA A 322 -26.39 12.26 19.89
N ALA A 323 -26.24 13.29 19.05
CA ALA A 323 -27.33 13.83 18.23
C ALA A 323 -27.59 13.04 16.94
N ARG A 324 -26.54 12.50 16.29
CA ARG A 324 -26.58 11.95 14.93
C ARG A 324 -26.27 10.45 14.85
N GLY A 325 -25.76 9.86 15.94
CA GLY A 325 -25.26 8.48 15.95
C GLY A 325 -24.17 8.25 14.89
N ASN A 326 -24.09 7.03 14.38
CA ASN A 326 -23.07 6.63 13.41
C ASN A 326 -23.09 7.41 12.08
N ALA A 327 -24.14 8.20 11.79
CA ALA A 327 -24.17 9.06 10.61
C ALA A 327 -23.10 10.17 10.63
N LEU A 328 -22.56 10.52 11.81
CA LEU A 328 -21.43 11.45 11.94
C LEU A 328 -20.19 10.97 11.18
N TRP A 329 -19.90 9.66 11.19
CA TRP A 329 -18.71 9.09 10.56
C TRP A 329 -18.73 9.19 9.02
N ASN A 330 -19.90 9.42 8.43
CA ASN A 330 -20.06 9.65 6.98
C ASN A 330 -19.93 11.14 6.60
N ASP A 331 -19.78 12.04 7.58
CA ASP A 331 -19.60 13.49 7.36
C ASP A 331 -18.12 13.87 7.48
N GLU A 332 -17.37 13.38 6.50
CA GLU A 332 -15.92 13.57 6.41
C GLU A 332 -15.53 15.05 6.42
N ILE A 333 -16.33 15.93 5.78
CA ILE A 333 -16.09 17.37 5.72
C ILE A 333 -16.22 18.00 7.11
N PHE A 334 -17.29 17.70 7.85
CA PHE A 334 -17.47 18.19 9.21
C PHE A 334 -16.31 17.79 10.13
N LEU A 335 -15.87 16.52 10.06
CA LEU A 335 -14.79 15.98 10.88
C LEU A 335 -13.43 16.54 10.45
N GLY A 336 -13.12 16.54 9.15
CA GLY A 336 -11.84 17.01 8.62
C GLY A 336 -11.60 18.50 8.83
N LEU A 337 -12.65 19.35 8.78
CA LEU A 337 -12.57 20.77 9.14
C LEU A 337 -12.21 21.03 10.61
N ARG A 338 -12.36 20.03 11.50
CA ARG A 338 -12.00 20.11 12.92
C ARG A 338 -10.69 19.41 13.24
N ILE A 339 -10.45 18.26 12.63
CA ILE A 339 -9.28 17.42 12.93
C ILE A 339 -8.03 17.88 12.17
N ASN A 340 -8.15 18.29 10.90
CA ASN A 340 -6.97 18.67 10.11
C ASN A 340 -6.29 19.96 10.61
N PRO A 341 -7.00 21.00 11.13
CA PRO A 341 -6.35 22.15 11.77
C PRO A 341 -5.55 21.81 13.02
N LEU A 342 -6.01 20.84 13.82
CA LEU A 342 -5.27 20.35 14.98
C LEU A 342 -3.99 19.63 14.54
N ALA A 343 -4.09 18.74 13.55
CA ALA A 343 -2.93 18.06 12.98
C ALA A 343 -1.90 19.06 12.40
N HIS A 344 -2.36 20.06 11.65
CA HIS A 344 -1.52 21.12 11.08
C HIS A 344 -0.67 21.82 12.15
N ARG A 345 -1.29 22.25 13.26
CA ARG A 345 -0.58 22.86 14.39
C ARG A 345 0.47 21.94 15.02
N LEU A 346 0.12 20.66 15.15
CA LEU A 346 0.95 19.63 15.78
C LEU A 346 2.23 19.28 15.00
N PHE A 347 2.23 19.49 13.67
CA PHE A 347 3.41 19.36 12.81
C PHE A 347 4.08 20.71 12.47
N GLY A 348 3.44 21.84 12.80
CA GLY A 348 3.95 23.20 12.56
C GLY A 348 5.24 23.53 13.32
N CYS A 349 5.60 22.72 14.31
CA CYS A 349 6.90 22.76 15.00
C CYS A 349 7.57 21.38 14.86
N ALA A 350 8.89 21.37 14.64
CA ALA A 350 9.63 20.12 14.39
C ALA A 350 9.66 19.22 15.63
N GLY A 351 9.04 18.05 15.55
CA GLY A 351 9.15 17.00 16.58
C GLY A 351 10.57 16.47 16.70
N ARG A 352 11.04 16.20 17.92
CA ARG A 352 12.36 15.62 18.18
C ARG A 352 12.25 14.12 18.43
N THR A 353 12.76 13.32 17.51
CA THR A 353 12.90 11.86 17.69
C THR A 353 14.24 11.45 18.33
N THR A 354 15.14 12.40 18.60
CA THR A 354 16.43 12.13 19.26
C THR A 354 16.85 13.31 20.16
N GLY A 355 17.34 13.00 21.37
CA GLY A 355 17.90 13.98 22.31
C GLY A 355 16.85 14.81 23.04
N PHE A 356 16.13 14.19 23.98
CA PHE A 356 15.36 14.89 25.01
C PHE A 356 16.31 15.56 26.02
N SER A 357 15.99 16.79 26.43
CA SER A 357 16.83 17.56 27.37
C SER A 357 16.36 17.40 28.82
N SER A 358 15.08 17.01 28.99
CA SER A 358 14.41 16.75 30.27
C SER A 358 13.50 15.51 30.17
N HIS A 359 13.06 14.98 31.32
CA HIS A 359 11.97 13.98 31.33
C HIS A 359 10.65 14.56 30.83
N LEU A 360 10.42 15.85 31.08
CA LEU A 360 9.25 16.58 30.61
C LEU A 360 9.19 16.64 29.07
N ASP A 361 10.31 16.88 28.38
CA ASP A 361 10.36 16.83 26.90
C ASP A 361 9.87 15.47 26.38
N GLN A 362 10.25 14.37 27.05
CA GLN A 362 9.83 13.02 26.68
C GLN A 362 8.34 12.78 26.98
N THR A 363 7.81 13.29 28.08
CA THR A 363 6.36 13.25 28.39
C THR A 363 5.57 14.05 27.36
N LEU A 364 6.01 15.25 27.00
CA LEU A 364 5.38 16.11 26.00
C LEU A 364 5.42 15.47 24.60
N GLU A 365 6.55 14.88 24.19
CA GLU A 365 6.64 14.15 22.92
C GLU A 365 5.76 12.88 22.92
N SER A 366 5.68 12.16 24.03
CA SER A 366 4.76 11.03 24.18
C SER A 366 3.30 11.46 24.04
N ILE A 367 2.93 12.61 24.61
CA ILE A 367 1.61 13.22 24.41
C ILE A 367 1.43 13.61 22.93
N ARG A 368 2.44 14.21 22.27
CA ARG A 368 2.41 14.55 20.83
C ARG A 368 2.05 13.34 19.98
N LEU A 369 2.75 12.21 20.18
CA LEU A 369 2.50 10.97 19.46
C LEU A 369 1.11 10.40 19.79
N GLY A 370 0.66 10.49 21.04
CA GLY A 370 -0.69 10.09 21.44
C GLY A 370 -1.79 10.86 20.70
N VAL A 371 -1.63 12.17 20.58
CA VAL A 371 -2.54 13.04 19.80
C VAL A 371 -2.50 12.65 18.30
N ILE A 372 -1.33 12.36 17.73
CA ILE A 372 -1.22 11.86 16.34
C ILE A 372 -1.96 10.53 16.16
N VAL A 373 -1.76 9.57 17.07
CA VAL A 373 -2.43 8.25 17.04
C VAL A 373 -3.95 8.41 17.13
N TRP A 374 -4.44 9.29 18.00
CA TRP A 374 -5.88 9.62 18.09
C TRP A 374 -6.40 10.25 16.79
N ILE A 375 -5.71 11.26 16.24
CA ILE A 375 -6.08 11.92 14.98
C ILE A 375 -6.19 10.91 13.85
N ILE A 376 -5.19 10.04 13.71
CA ILE A 376 -5.18 8.97 12.72
C ILE A 376 -6.36 8.04 12.92
N TRP A 377 -6.62 7.59 14.16
CA TRP A 377 -7.71 6.68 14.48
C TRP A 377 -9.08 7.28 14.12
N VAL A 378 -9.35 8.53 14.52
CA VAL A 378 -10.62 9.22 14.19
C VAL A 378 -10.74 9.43 12.68
N LYS A 379 -9.67 9.81 11.98
CA LYS A 379 -9.71 9.96 10.52
C LYS A 379 -9.97 8.64 9.80
N ARG A 380 -9.54 7.49 10.34
CA ARG A 380 -9.89 6.16 9.81
C ARG A 380 -11.34 5.78 10.03
N MET A 381 -11.95 6.18 11.16
CA MET A 381 -13.38 5.97 11.40
C MET A 381 -14.27 6.63 10.33
N CYS A 382 -13.80 7.72 9.71
CA CYS A 382 -14.44 8.37 8.56
C CYS A 382 -13.68 8.17 7.23
N LEU A 383 -12.88 7.11 7.09
CA LEU A 383 -12.11 6.73 5.89
C LEU A 383 -11.16 7.81 5.31
N SER A 384 -10.97 8.95 5.98
CA SER A 384 -10.22 10.12 5.48
C SER A 384 -8.70 10.03 5.71
N TRP A 385 -8.16 8.82 5.86
CA TRP A 385 -6.77 8.55 6.19
C TRP A 385 -6.20 7.33 5.43
N PRO A 386 -5.15 7.50 4.60
CA PRO A 386 -4.58 6.41 3.81
C PRO A 386 -3.51 5.56 4.54
N GLY A 387 -3.10 5.94 5.75
CA GLY A 387 -2.00 5.29 6.48
C GLY A 387 -2.44 4.37 7.62
N SER A 388 -1.46 3.84 8.36
CA SER A 388 -1.69 3.04 9.57
C SER A 388 -1.26 3.81 10.84
N PRO A 389 -1.95 3.67 11.98
CA PRO A 389 -1.45 4.16 13.27
C PRO A 389 -0.09 3.55 13.66
N MET A 390 0.23 2.37 13.12
CA MET A 390 1.48 1.63 13.39
C MET A 390 2.76 2.38 12.98
N THR A 391 2.65 3.49 12.23
CA THR A 391 3.77 4.41 12.00
C THR A 391 4.28 5.05 13.30
N TYR A 392 3.40 5.26 14.31
CA TYR A 392 3.72 6.00 15.54
C TYR A 392 3.59 5.16 16.83
N VAL A 393 2.72 4.14 16.82
CA VAL A 393 2.48 3.30 18.01
C VAL A 393 3.74 2.64 18.57
N PRO A 394 4.69 2.08 17.78
CA PRO A 394 5.90 1.47 18.33
C PRO A 394 6.82 2.46 19.04
N GLU A 395 7.00 3.67 18.49
CA GLU A 395 7.83 4.73 19.09
C GLU A 395 7.21 5.26 20.39
N LEU A 396 5.89 5.44 20.41
CA LEU A 396 5.15 5.80 21.63
C LEU A 396 5.27 4.71 22.70
N LEU A 397 5.06 3.43 22.36
CA LEU A 397 5.18 2.33 23.32
C LEU A 397 6.60 2.18 23.89
N ASP A 398 7.64 2.43 23.10
CA ASP A 398 9.02 2.45 23.60
C ASP A 398 9.19 3.56 24.65
N MET A 399 8.74 4.78 24.35
CA MET A 399 8.79 5.91 25.31
C MET A 399 7.93 5.72 26.57
N LEU A 400 6.79 5.02 26.49
CA LEU A 400 5.97 4.65 27.65
C LEU A 400 6.59 3.53 28.50
N SER A 401 7.49 2.72 27.92
CA SER A 401 8.16 1.60 28.59
C SER A 401 9.43 2.00 29.35
N VAL A 402 9.95 3.23 29.14
CA VAL A 402 11.12 3.76 29.85
C VAL A 402 10.72 4.14 31.29
N GLU A 403 10.95 3.24 32.25
CA GLU A 403 10.53 3.44 33.64
C GLU A 403 11.05 4.74 34.30
N PRO A 404 12.31 5.19 34.11
CA PRO A 404 12.81 6.40 34.76
C PRO A 404 12.04 7.69 34.45
N SER A 405 11.49 7.85 33.25
CA SER A 405 10.76 9.07 32.86
C SER A 405 9.32 9.13 33.38
N TRP A 406 8.75 7.98 33.79
CA TRP A 406 7.40 7.89 34.34
C TRP A 406 7.36 7.56 35.84
N ALA A 407 8.49 7.15 36.43
CA ALA A 407 8.63 6.88 37.86
C ALA A 407 9.25 8.03 38.68
N ALA A 408 9.90 9.00 38.04
CA ALA A 408 10.64 10.08 38.72
C ALA A 408 9.75 11.26 39.16
N ASN A 409 8.83 11.03 40.10
CA ASN A 409 8.40 11.99 41.14
C ASN A 409 7.34 11.38 42.06
N THR A 410 7.74 10.42 42.90
CA THR A 410 6.88 9.80 43.93
C THR A 410 6.66 10.65 45.19
N ALA A 411 6.91 11.96 45.10
CA ALA A 411 6.66 12.94 46.16
C ALA A 411 5.68 14.02 45.66
N SER A 412 4.51 14.10 46.31
CA SER A 412 3.33 14.90 45.93
C SER A 412 2.48 14.35 44.77
N GLY A 413 1.23 14.81 44.69
CA GLY A 413 0.15 14.21 43.87
C GLY A 413 0.33 14.23 42.35
N ALA A 414 1.42 14.80 41.83
CA ALA A 414 1.75 14.75 40.39
C ALA A 414 2.01 13.31 39.88
N SER A 415 2.39 12.38 40.76
CA SER A 415 2.60 10.97 40.40
C SER A 415 1.35 10.31 39.81
N ASP A 416 0.17 10.59 40.38
CA ASP A 416 -1.10 10.01 39.90
C ASP A 416 -1.52 10.63 38.56
N ASP A 417 -1.27 11.93 38.39
CA ASP A 417 -1.59 12.67 37.16
C ASP A 417 -0.74 12.15 35.97
N ILE A 418 0.56 11.91 36.20
CA ILE A 418 1.50 11.34 35.22
C ILE A 418 1.11 9.90 34.85
N LEU A 419 0.78 9.06 35.83
CA LEU A 419 0.31 7.68 35.58
C LEU A 419 -1.03 7.66 34.82
N SER A 420 -1.94 8.60 35.10
CA SER A 420 -3.22 8.69 34.39
C SER A 420 -3.04 9.05 32.91
N VAL A 421 -2.04 9.89 32.59
CA VAL A 421 -1.65 10.19 31.19
C VAL A 421 -0.95 8.98 30.54
N ARG A 422 -0.04 8.30 31.23
CA ARG A 422 0.62 7.06 30.73
C ARG A 422 -0.40 5.97 30.40
N LEU A 423 -1.40 5.81 31.26
CA LEU A 423 -2.51 4.89 31.09
C LEU A 423 -3.37 5.26 29.86
N TRP A 424 -3.74 6.54 29.71
CA TRP A 424 -4.50 7.01 28.54
C TRP A 424 -3.75 6.77 27.22
N LEU A 425 -2.45 7.09 27.17
CA LEU A 425 -1.59 6.82 26.02
C LEU A 425 -1.47 5.31 25.72
N SER A 426 -1.34 4.48 26.76
CA SER A 426 -1.30 3.02 26.63
C SER A 426 -2.63 2.45 26.11
N VAL A 427 -3.77 2.99 26.56
CA VAL A 427 -5.11 2.65 26.02
C VAL A 427 -5.21 3.02 24.55
N LEU A 428 -4.75 4.22 24.15
CA LEU A 428 -4.74 4.62 22.73
C LEU A 428 -3.87 3.67 21.88
N CYS A 429 -2.67 3.30 22.33
CA CYS A 429 -1.84 2.30 21.65
C CYS A 429 -2.55 0.95 21.54
N GLY A 430 -3.23 0.49 22.60
CA GLY A 430 -3.99 -0.76 22.61
C GLY A 430 -5.18 -0.76 21.63
N ILE A 431 -5.85 0.38 21.48
CA ILE A 431 -6.93 0.60 20.50
C ILE A 431 -6.39 0.63 19.07
N ALA A 432 -5.28 1.34 18.85
CA ALA A 432 -4.70 1.56 17.54
C ALA A 432 -3.96 0.32 16.98
N SER A 433 -3.72 -0.69 17.81
CA SER A 433 -2.98 -1.91 17.48
C SER A 433 -3.88 -3.08 17.09
N CYS A 434 -3.46 -3.83 16.07
CA CYS A 434 -4.16 -5.04 15.62
C CYS A 434 -4.31 -6.09 16.72
N HIS A 435 -5.38 -6.89 16.67
CA HIS A 435 -5.56 -8.04 17.54
C HIS A 435 -4.37 -9.02 17.47
N GLY A 436 -3.81 -9.41 18.63
CA GLY A 436 -2.67 -10.35 18.70
C GLY A 436 -1.29 -9.80 18.31
N SER A 437 -1.19 -8.49 18.04
CA SER A 437 0.09 -7.79 17.82
C SER A 437 0.90 -7.64 19.11
N ARG A 438 2.23 -7.52 18.97
CA ARG A 438 3.15 -7.29 20.10
C ARG A 438 2.88 -5.94 20.76
N GLU A 439 2.49 -4.95 19.97
CA GLU A 439 2.19 -3.59 20.39
C GLU A 439 0.95 -3.58 21.29
N ARG A 440 -0.09 -4.36 20.94
CA ARG A 440 -1.26 -4.56 21.81
C ARG A 440 -0.92 -5.36 23.08
N GLU A 441 -0.06 -6.38 23.00
CA GLU A 441 0.43 -7.12 24.18
C GLU A 441 1.20 -6.18 25.14
N THR A 442 2.04 -5.29 24.61
CA THR A 442 2.81 -4.30 25.38
C THR A 442 1.90 -3.24 26.00
N ALA A 443 0.97 -2.67 25.22
CA ALA A 443 -0.03 -1.73 25.69
C ALA A 443 -0.89 -2.29 26.84
N VAL A 444 -1.38 -3.53 26.71
CA VAL A 444 -2.16 -4.21 27.76
C VAL A 444 -1.31 -4.46 29.02
N SER A 445 -0.02 -4.74 28.87
CA SER A 445 0.89 -4.91 30.01
C SER A 445 1.09 -3.60 30.78
N LEU A 446 1.31 -2.48 30.08
CA LEU A 446 1.42 -1.14 30.67
C LEU A 446 0.12 -0.72 31.37
N ILE A 447 -1.04 -0.96 30.74
CA ILE A 447 -2.37 -0.71 31.35
C ILE A 447 -2.53 -1.47 32.67
N ALA A 448 -2.14 -2.75 32.71
CA ALA A 448 -2.24 -3.56 33.91
C ALA A 448 -1.28 -3.10 35.02
N GLU A 449 -0.07 -2.66 34.64
CA GLU A 449 0.94 -2.12 35.54
C GLU A 449 0.48 -0.79 36.18
N ASP A 450 0.05 0.17 35.37
CA ASP A 450 -0.40 1.49 35.84
C ASP A 450 -1.66 1.38 36.71
N MET A 451 -2.61 0.52 36.35
CA MET A 451 -3.80 0.24 37.17
C MET A 451 -3.47 -0.42 38.53
N GLN A 452 -2.37 -1.19 38.63
CA GLN A 452 -1.89 -1.68 39.92
C GLN A 452 -1.24 -0.55 40.74
N ARG A 453 -0.43 0.31 40.11
CA ARG A 453 0.23 1.46 40.75
C ARG A 453 -0.79 2.48 41.29
N LEU A 454 -1.91 2.69 40.59
CA LEU A 454 -3.02 3.59 40.99
C LEU A 454 -3.90 3.05 42.15
N ASN A 455 -3.49 1.96 42.81
CA ASN A 455 -3.99 1.49 44.11
C ASN A 455 -5.53 1.38 44.24
N ARG A 456 -6.15 0.58 43.36
CA ARG A 456 -7.58 0.21 43.38
C ARG A 456 -8.59 1.36 43.20
N LYS A 457 -8.19 2.54 42.74
CA LYS A 457 -9.14 3.52 42.20
C LYS A 457 -10.01 2.89 41.11
N GLU A 458 -11.29 3.24 41.06
CA GLU A 458 -12.17 2.77 39.99
C GLU A 458 -11.77 3.39 38.64
N TRP A 459 -12.09 2.70 37.55
CA TRP A 459 -11.83 3.20 36.18
C TRP A 459 -12.49 4.56 35.92
N SER A 460 -13.66 4.78 36.52
CA SER A 460 -14.37 6.06 36.60
C SER A 460 -13.51 7.16 37.24
N GLU A 461 -12.92 6.89 38.40
CA GLU A 461 -12.09 7.84 39.17
C GLU A 461 -10.77 8.17 38.47
N VAL A 462 -10.19 7.22 37.72
CA VAL A 462 -8.92 7.41 36.99
C VAL A 462 -9.12 8.14 35.65
N MET A 463 -10.19 7.84 34.91
CA MET A 463 -10.39 8.39 33.57
C MET A 463 -11.19 9.69 33.53
N THR A 464 -12.08 9.95 34.51
CA THR A 464 -12.84 11.22 34.58
C THR A 464 -11.94 12.47 34.71
N PRO A 465 -10.81 12.43 35.44
CA PRO A 465 -9.86 13.56 35.46
C PRO A 465 -9.14 13.77 34.13
N CYS A 466 -8.78 12.69 33.40
CA CYS A 466 -8.06 12.73 32.13
C CYS A 466 -8.93 13.01 30.89
N LEU A 467 -10.24 12.81 31.00
CA LEU A 467 -11.23 13.13 29.96
C LEU A 467 -12.46 13.72 30.66
N THR A 468 -12.66 15.04 30.53
CA THR A 468 -13.80 15.77 31.10
C THR A 468 -15.09 15.54 30.32
N SER A 469 -15.43 14.28 30.04
CA SER A 469 -16.72 13.86 29.50
C SER A 469 -16.96 12.37 29.72
N SER A 470 -18.18 12.04 30.10
CA SER A 470 -18.60 10.68 30.41
C SER A 470 -19.04 9.91 29.16
N ARG A 471 -18.74 8.60 29.13
CA ARG A 471 -19.25 7.58 28.18
C ARG A 471 -18.59 7.52 26.81
N THR A 472 -17.33 7.12 26.81
CA THR A 472 -16.66 6.58 25.63
C THR A 472 -17.32 5.27 25.17
N TYR A 473 -18.24 5.36 24.20
CA TYR A 473 -18.79 4.21 23.45
C TYR A 473 -17.66 3.33 22.88
N ILE A 474 -16.51 3.96 22.59
CA ILE A 474 -15.29 3.35 22.08
C ILE A 474 -14.56 2.51 23.15
N LEU A 475 -14.49 2.94 24.42
CA LEU A 475 -13.94 2.10 25.50
C LEU A 475 -14.89 0.96 25.89
N ILE A 476 -16.20 1.15 25.78
CA ILE A 476 -17.17 0.09 26.09
C ILE A 476 -16.96 -1.14 25.19
N SER A 477 -16.69 -0.94 23.90
CA SER A 477 -16.31 -2.01 22.96
C SER A 477 -15.05 -2.77 23.41
N ILE A 478 -14.05 -2.08 23.97
CA ILE A 478 -12.82 -2.69 24.50
C ILE A 478 -13.13 -3.47 25.79
N LEU A 479 -13.95 -2.93 26.69
CA LEU A 479 -14.33 -3.60 27.94
C LEU A 479 -15.12 -4.90 27.68
N ILE A 480 -15.95 -4.93 26.63
CA ILE A 480 -16.62 -6.15 26.15
C ILE A 480 -15.59 -7.17 25.62
N GLN A 481 -14.57 -6.72 24.88
CA GLN A 481 -13.49 -7.58 24.40
C GLN A 481 -12.54 -8.06 25.51
N LEU A 482 -12.26 -7.25 26.55
CA LEU A 482 -11.35 -7.62 27.65
C LEU A 482 -12.02 -8.58 28.66
N ARG A 483 -13.35 -8.45 28.89
CA ARG A 483 -14.11 -9.39 29.73
C ARG A 483 -14.06 -10.84 29.23
N SER A 484 -13.91 -11.07 27.93
CA SER A 484 -13.75 -12.45 27.39
C SER A 484 -12.37 -13.05 27.68
N TRP A 485 -11.35 -12.21 27.97
CA TRP A 485 -9.98 -12.63 28.23
C TRP A 485 -9.68 -12.84 29.71
N SER A 486 -10.32 -12.06 30.60
CA SER A 486 -10.15 -12.18 32.06
C SER A 486 -10.60 -13.54 32.64
N HIS A 487 -11.43 -14.30 31.91
CA HIS A 487 -11.88 -15.62 32.33
C HIS A 487 -10.96 -16.79 31.95
N THR A 488 -9.85 -16.59 31.22
CA THR A 488 -9.05 -17.71 30.69
C THR A 488 -7.57 -17.78 31.10
N LYS A 489 -6.99 -16.78 31.79
CA LYS A 489 -5.53 -16.74 32.04
C LYS A 489 -5.05 -16.27 33.42
N HIS A 490 -5.87 -16.35 34.46
CA HIS A 490 -5.50 -15.77 35.77
C HIS A 490 -4.60 -16.62 36.70
N VAL A 491 -4.00 -17.72 36.23
CA VAL A 491 -3.29 -18.70 37.09
C VAL A 491 -1.77 -18.79 36.85
N ASP A 492 -1.25 -18.60 35.62
CA ASP A 492 0.12 -19.08 35.29
C ASP A 492 1.24 -18.03 35.21
N ILE A 493 0.96 -16.73 35.34
CA ILE A 493 1.96 -15.67 35.10
C ILE A 493 2.85 -15.35 36.33
N LEU A 494 2.57 -15.92 37.51
CA LEU A 494 3.26 -15.62 38.77
C LEU A 494 4.42 -16.57 39.15
N LYS A 495 5.01 -17.34 38.21
CA LYS A 495 6.02 -18.37 38.54
C LYS A 495 7.35 -18.37 37.76
N SER A 496 7.66 -17.39 36.92
CA SER A 496 8.95 -17.34 36.19
C SER A 496 9.71 -16.01 36.28
N SER A 497 9.96 -15.53 37.50
CA SER A 497 10.88 -14.41 37.76
C SER A 497 12.13 -14.88 38.53
N SER A 498 13.09 -15.52 37.85
CA SER A 498 14.41 -15.79 38.41
C SER A 498 15.54 -15.81 37.38
N SER A 499 16.38 -14.77 37.42
CA SER A 499 17.74 -14.70 36.86
C SER A 499 17.91 -14.89 35.34
N HIS A 500 18.39 -13.84 34.65
CA HIS A 500 19.76 -13.81 34.12
C HIS A 500 20.07 -12.42 33.53
N ARG A 501 20.79 -11.58 34.29
CA ARG A 501 21.40 -10.36 33.73
C ARG A 501 22.61 -10.76 32.88
N ARG A 502 22.73 -10.24 31.66
CA ARG A 502 23.99 -10.20 30.90
C ARG A 502 24.23 -8.79 30.33
N PRO A 503 25.49 -8.39 30.07
CA PRO A 503 25.84 -6.98 29.96
C PRO A 503 25.50 -6.39 28.60
N TRP A 504 25.23 -5.09 28.58
CA TRP A 504 25.12 -4.29 27.35
C TRP A 504 26.50 -4.17 26.68
N SER A 505 26.57 -4.41 25.37
CA SER A 505 27.71 -4.04 24.53
C SER A 505 27.30 -2.89 23.61
N HIS A 506 28.15 -1.85 23.54
CA HIS A 506 27.85 -0.64 22.79
C HIS A 506 27.82 -0.90 21.28
N GLY A 507 26.63 -0.87 20.68
CA GLY A 507 26.45 -0.83 19.23
C GLY A 507 26.71 0.58 18.68
N THR A 508 27.70 0.74 17.81
CA THR A 508 28.00 2.01 17.13
C THR A 508 26.96 2.35 16.04
N PRO A 509 26.69 3.65 15.76
CA PRO A 509 25.65 4.02 14.81
C PRO A 509 25.96 3.57 13.37
N ARG A 510 25.05 2.81 12.76
CA ARG A 510 25.12 2.43 11.34
C ARG A 510 24.98 3.66 10.42
N ARG A 511 26.10 4.23 9.99
CA ARG A 511 26.14 5.19 8.86
C ARG A 511 25.60 4.52 7.58
N ARG A 512 24.35 4.81 7.20
CA ARG A 512 23.85 4.55 5.84
C ARG A 512 24.66 5.39 4.85
N ARG A 513 25.59 4.77 4.11
CA ARG A 513 26.22 5.40 2.95
C ARG A 513 25.17 5.63 1.87
N ARG A 514 24.88 6.90 1.56
CA ARG A 514 24.21 7.27 0.30
C ARG A 514 25.20 7.02 -0.85
N SER A 515 24.92 6.07 -1.72
CA SER A 515 25.54 5.95 -3.04
C SER A 515 24.47 6.20 -4.10
N GLY A 516 24.36 7.45 -4.54
CA GLY A 516 23.33 7.84 -5.51
C GLY A 516 23.81 7.67 -6.95
N ILE A 517 23.14 6.78 -7.69
CA ILE A 517 22.85 6.95 -9.11
C ILE A 517 21.37 6.58 -9.25
N ALA A 518 20.51 7.54 -9.59
CA ALA A 518 19.11 7.24 -9.87
C ALA A 518 19.03 6.51 -11.22
N GLN A 519 18.65 5.24 -11.22
CA GLN A 519 18.18 4.59 -12.45
C GLN A 519 16.78 5.12 -12.75
N VAL A 520 16.54 5.47 -14.01
CA VAL A 520 15.34 6.17 -14.48
C VAL A 520 14.37 5.15 -15.07
N GLN A 521 13.11 5.14 -14.64
CA GLN A 521 12.07 4.14 -15.02
C GLN A 521 10.83 4.81 -15.67
N ILE A 522 10.15 4.17 -16.65
CA ILE A 522 8.81 4.52 -17.17
C ILE A 522 7.93 3.41 -16.65
N VAL A 523 6.67 3.75 -16.59
CA VAL A 523 5.59 2.83 -16.77
C VAL A 523 4.92 3.18 -18.11
N VAL A 524 4.94 2.26 -19.09
CA VAL A 524 4.11 2.40 -20.30
C VAL A 524 2.80 1.67 -20.05
N VAL A 525 1.67 2.29 -20.42
CA VAL A 525 0.39 1.57 -20.48
C VAL A 525 0.46 0.53 -21.59
N ALA A 526 0.40 -0.75 -21.24
CA ALA A 526 0.15 -1.83 -22.18
C ALA A 526 -0.65 -2.95 -21.54
N HIS A 527 -1.54 -3.55 -22.32
CA HIS A 527 -2.31 -4.72 -21.92
C HIS A 527 -1.72 -5.95 -22.59
N VAL A 528 -1.35 -6.98 -21.81
CA VAL A 528 -0.60 -8.15 -22.32
C VAL A 528 -1.36 -9.00 -23.34
N TYR A 529 -2.67 -8.76 -23.52
CA TYR A 529 -3.51 -9.39 -24.54
C TYR A 529 -3.85 -8.46 -25.71
N ASP A 530 -3.42 -7.19 -25.71
CA ASP A 530 -3.55 -6.26 -26.83
C ASP A 530 -2.19 -6.09 -27.53
N ILE A 531 -2.11 -6.68 -28.74
CA ILE A 531 -0.92 -6.70 -29.59
C ILE A 531 -0.45 -5.28 -29.97
N GLU A 532 -1.38 -4.33 -30.19
CA GLU A 532 -1.03 -2.97 -30.58
C GLU A 532 -0.50 -2.15 -29.42
N THR A 533 -0.98 -2.37 -28.19
CA THR A 533 -0.38 -1.75 -27.00
C THR A 533 1.01 -2.32 -26.70
N LEU A 534 1.21 -3.64 -26.83
CA LEU A 534 2.52 -4.26 -26.69
C LEU A 534 3.52 -3.78 -27.75
N ARG A 535 3.11 -3.67 -29.02
CA ARG A 535 3.94 -3.11 -30.10
C ARG A 535 4.40 -1.68 -29.79
N LYS A 536 3.54 -0.85 -29.20
CA LYS A 536 3.88 0.51 -28.76
C LYS A 536 4.84 0.49 -27.57
N ALA A 537 4.62 -0.37 -26.57
CA ALA A 537 5.48 -0.48 -25.39
C ALA A 537 6.89 -1.02 -25.71
N PHE A 538 7.03 -1.87 -26.73
CA PHE A 538 8.33 -2.39 -27.17
C PHE A 538 9.06 -1.46 -28.15
N ALA A 539 8.43 -0.36 -28.61
CA ALA A 539 8.99 0.50 -29.63
C ALA A 539 10.28 1.19 -29.15
N GLY A 540 11.41 0.89 -29.80
CA GLY A 540 12.72 1.45 -29.46
C GLY A 540 13.45 0.75 -28.31
N ALA A 541 12.89 -0.31 -27.72
CA ALA A 541 13.58 -1.11 -26.72
C ALA A 541 14.75 -1.90 -27.34
N TYR A 542 15.89 -1.98 -26.63
CA TYR A 542 17.03 -2.82 -27.03
C TYR A 542 16.74 -4.32 -26.87
N GLY A 543 15.95 -4.67 -25.86
CA GLY A 543 15.48 -6.02 -25.58
C GLY A 543 14.32 -5.96 -24.57
N VAL A 544 13.60 -7.06 -24.43
CA VAL A 544 12.42 -7.16 -23.56
C VAL A 544 12.62 -8.31 -22.58
N PHE A 545 12.42 -8.04 -21.30
CA PHE A 545 12.31 -9.07 -20.26
C PHE A 545 10.83 -9.41 -20.08
N ALA A 546 10.43 -10.63 -20.44
CA ALA A 546 9.03 -11.05 -20.46
C ALA A 546 8.73 -12.05 -19.34
N ILE A 547 7.67 -11.78 -18.57
CA ILE A 547 7.09 -12.68 -17.56
C ILE A 547 5.57 -12.69 -17.75
N THR A 548 4.93 -13.84 -17.60
CA THR A 548 3.47 -14.01 -17.62
C THR A 548 3.00 -14.78 -16.38
N SER A 549 1.95 -14.28 -15.72
CA SER A 549 1.20 -15.03 -14.70
C SER A 549 0.05 -15.80 -15.36
N GLU A 550 -0.41 -16.90 -14.72
CA GLU A 550 -1.40 -17.82 -15.28
C GLU A 550 -2.71 -17.92 -14.49
N SER A 551 -2.97 -16.96 -13.60
CA SER A 551 -4.26 -16.82 -12.91
C SER A 551 -5.35 -16.27 -13.86
N HIS A 552 -6.05 -17.16 -14.60
CA HIS A 552 -7.27 -16.81 -15.34
C HIS A 552 -8.26 -18.00 -15.39
N PRO A 553 -9.59 -17.78 -15.27
CA PRO A 553 -10.57 -18.86 -15.21
C PRO A 553 -10.80 -19.71 -16.48
N ASP A 554 -10.28 -19.32 -17.66
CA ASP A 554 -10.78 -19.80 -18.97
C ASP A 554 -9.75 -20.54 -19.84
N LYS A 555 -9.17 -21.65 -19.35
CA LYS A 555 -8.35 -22.55 -20.21
C LYS A 555 -8.65 -24.04 -19.99
N LYS A 556 -8.73 -24.79 -21.09
CA LYS A 556 -8.95 -26.24 -21.13
C LYS A 556 -7.68 -27.02 -21.52
N ILE A 557 -7.30 -27.96 -20.65
CA ILE A 557 -6.65 -29.29 -20.89
C ILE A 557 -5.34 -29.35 -21.73
N PHE A 558 -4.20 -29.52 -21.04
CA PHE A 558 -3.02 -30.33 -21.46
C PHE A 558 -2.31 -30.86 -20.18
N PRO A 559 -1.87 -32.13 -20.09
CA PRO A 559 -2.52 -32.98 -19.09
C PRO A 559 -2.02 -33.00 -17.63
N LYS A 560 -0.81 -32.54 -17.26
CA LYS A 560 -0.21 -32.88 -15.94
C LYS A 560 0.63 -31.82 -15.19
N LEU A 561 0.76 -30.60 -15.71
CA LEU A 561 1.43 -29.46 -15.02
C LEU A 561 1.30 -28.20 -15.90
N TYR A 562 0.12 -27.59 -15.87
CA TYR A 562 -0.34 -26.56 -16.81
C TYR A 562 0.60 -25.36 -16.87
N HIS A 563 0.94 -24.76 -15.72
CA HIS A 563 1.78 -23.56 -15.68
C HIS A 563 3.24 -23.79 -16.10
N MET A 564 3.73 -25.04 -16.13
CA MET A 564 5.06 -25.36 -16.67
C MET A 564 4.97 -25.67 -18.16
N ASN A 565 3.97 -26.45 -18.58
CA ASN A 565 3.73 -26.80 -19.99
C ASN A 565 3.48 -25.55 -20.85
N ASN A 566 2.70 -24.59 -20.35
CA ASN A 566 2.42 -23.33 -21.05
C ASN A 566 3.69 -22.50 -21.24
N LYS A 567 4.57 -22.41 -20.23
CA LYS A 567 5.86 -21.71 -20.32
C LYS A 567 6.81 -22.39 -21.30
N HIS A 568 6.86 -23.72 -21.32
CA HIS A 568 7.65 -24.46 -22.31
C HIS A 568 7.10 -24.30 -23.74
N ALA A 569 5.77 -24.24 -23.91
CA ALA A 569 5.16 -23.95 -25.21
C ALA A 569 5.51 -22.52 -25.69
N VAL A 570 5.49 -21.52 -24.80
CA VAL A 570 5.94 -20.16 -25.09
C VAL A 570 7.43 -20.11 -25.42
N GLU A 571 8.28 -20.83 -24.68
CA GLU A 571 9.72 -20.95 -24.99
C GLU A 571 9.93 -21.52 -26.41
N ARG A 572 9.23 -22.60 -26.76
CA ARG A 572 9.34 -23.23 -28.08
C ARG A 572 8.93 -22.26 -29.20
N ILE A 573 7.77 -21.62 -29.06
CA ILE A 573 7.27 -20.61 -30.02
C ILE A 573 8.26 -19.43 -30.12
N ALA A 574 8.78 -18.94 -29.00
CA ALA A 574 9.75 -17.84 -29.00
C ALA A 574 11.06 -18.22 -29.70
N ARG A 575 11.54 -19.46 -29.56
CA ARG A 575 12.72 -19.97 -30.28
C ARG A 575 12.49 -20.14 -31.78
N GLU A 576 11.28 -20.53 -32.17
CA GLU A 576 10.84 -20.70 -33.56
C GLU A 576 10.66 -19.34 -34.28
N GLU A 577 9.92 -18.41 -33.67
CA GLU A 577 9.54 -17.11 -34.25
C GLU A 577 10.63 -16.02 -34.10
N LEU A 578 11.51 -16.14 -33.10
CA LEU A 578 12.61 -15.20 -32.84
C LEU A 578 13.97 -15.92 -32.85
N PRO A 579 14.34 -16.60 -33.96
CA PRO A 579 15.51 -17.46 -34.02
C PRO A 579 16.80 -16.68 -33.73
N GLY A 580 17.58 -17.17 -32.77
CA GLY A 580 18.81 -16.54 -32.34
C GLY A 580 18.65 -15.19 -31.61
N ARG A 581 17.45 -14.87 -31.09
CA ARG A 581 17.17 -13.63 -30.35
C ARG A 581 16.61 -13.81 -28.93
N VAL A 582 16.44 -15.06 -28.48
CA VAL A 582 15.84 -15.39 -27.18
C VAL A 582 16.87 -16.06 -26.26
N THR A 583 16.84 -15.70 -24.98
CA THR A 583 17.55 -16.37 -23.89
C THR A 583 16.53 -16.66 -22.79
N CYS A 584 16.51 -17.88 -22.27
CA CYS A 584 15.56 -18.30 -21.25
C CYS A 584 16.20 -18.30 -19.85
N LEU A 585 15.44 -17.86 -18.84
CA LEU A 585 15.81 -17.98 -17.43
C LEU A 585 14.78 -18.88 -16.75
N ILE A 586 15.22 -19.93 -16.07
CA ILE A 586 14.34 -20.84 -15.32
C ILE A 586 14.59 -20.66 -13.82
N PRO A 587 13.62 -20.19 -13.03
CA PRO A 587 13.71 -20.12 -11.57
C PRO A 587 13.33 -21.43 -10.87
N GLY A 588 13.83 -21.61 -9.65
CA GLY A 588 13.34 -22.57 -8.67
C GLY A 588 12.12 -22.06 -7.90
N PHE A 589 11.76 -22.72 -6.81
CA PHE A 589 10.71 -22.23 -5.90
C PHE A 589 11.11 -20.89 -5.28
N PHE A 590 10.21 -19.91 -5.22
CA PHE A 590 10.56 -18.60 -4.65
C PHE A 590 10.63 -18.65 -3.12
N TYR A 591 11.73 -18.17 -2.52
CA TYR A 591 11.85 -18.07 -1.06
C TYR A 591 10.76 -17.17 -0.45
N THR A 592 10.25 -16.18 -1.20
CA THR A 592 9.13 -15.34 -0.79
C THR A 592 7.84 -16.14 -0.56
N ASN A 593 7.66 -17.30 -1.21
CA ASN A 593 6.50 -18.18 -0.97
C ASN A 593 6.47 -18.72 0.47
N LEU A 594 7.61 -18.72 1.20
CA LEU A 594 7.67 -19.14 2.60
C LEU A 594 6.86 -18.23 3.54
N GLN A 595 6.44 -17.04 3.10
CA GLN A 595 5.49 -16.20 3.83
C GLN A 595 4.07 -16.79 3.86
N TRP A 596 3.74 -17.73 2.96
CA TRP A 596 2.39 -18.24 2.77
C TRP A 596 2.11 -19.49 3.63
N ARG A 597 0.89 -19.60 4.16
CA ARG A 597 0.48 -20.62 5.15
C ARG A 597 0.58 -22.09 4.68
N GLN A 598 0.60 -22.30 3.36
CA GLN A 598 0.80 -23.62 2.75
C GLN A 598 2.28 -24.02 2.63
N TYR A 599 3.20 -23.06 2.74
CA TYR A 599 4.65 -23.31 2.75
C TYR A 599 5.25 -23.26 4.15
N CYS A 600 4.87 -22.28 4.97
CA CYS A 600 5.35 -22.16 6.34
C CYS A 600 4.22 -21.75 7.30
N ARG A 601 4.26 -22.33 8.50
CA ARG A 601 3.36 -22.04 9.63
C ARG A 601 4.20 -21.48 10.79
N ARG A 602 3.55 -21.14 11.91
CA ARG A 602 4.18 -20.49 13.07
C ARG A 602 5.50 -21.13 13.50
N GLN A 603 6.44 -20.32 13.98
CA GLN A 603 7.74 -20.74 14.52
C GLN A 603 8.57 -21.57 13.50
N GLY A 604 8.65 -21.11 12.25
CA GLY A 604 9.48 -21.76 11.23
C GLY A 604 9.05 -23.21 10.91
N MET A 605 7.78 -23.56 11.11
CA MET A 605 7.26 -24.87 10.74
C MET A 605 7.04 -24.93 9.23
N PHE A 606 8.05 -25.40 8.49
CA PHE A 606 7.96 -25.66 7.05
C PHE A 606 6.98 -26.81 6.80
N CYS A 607 5.98 -26.60 5.94
CA CYS A 607 4.84 -27.51 5.83
C CYS A 607 4.40 -27.82 4.40
N TYR A 608 5.16 -27.40 3.39
CA TYR A 608 4.87 -27.77 2.01
C TYR A 608 5.03 -29.30 1.81
N PRO A 609 4.21 -29.93 0.95
CA PRO A 609 4.06 -31.39 0.83
C PRO A 609 5.20 -32.05 0.01
N ILE A 610 6.46 -31.84 0.43
CA ILE A 610 7.66 -32.45 -0.16
C ILE A 610 8.38 -33.25 0.95
N PRO A 611 8.85 -34.49 0.73
CA PRO A 611 9.51 -35.27 1.78
C PRO A 611 10.74 -34.56 2.40
N SER A 612 10.98 -34.76 3.70
CA SER A 612 12.04 -34.05 4.44
C SER A 612 13.46 -34.25 3.87
N ASP A 613 13.69 -35.38 3.21
CA ASP A 613 14.95 -35.80 2.58
C ASP A 613 14.99 -35.55 1.06
N GLN A 614 13.90 -35.02 0.49
CA GLN A 614 13.79 -34.74 -0.94
C GLN A 614 14.46 -33.40 -1.28
N VAL A 615 15.21 -33.40 -2.37
CA VAL A 615 16.04 -32.26 -2.75
C VAL A 615 15.27 -31.28 -3.63
N THR A 616 15.36 -30.00 -3.30
CA THR A 616 14.71 -28.90 -4.03
C THR A 616 15.71 -27.80 -4.35
N GLN A 617 15.33 -26.91 -5.27
CA GLN A 617 16.06 -25.67 -5.57
C GLN A 617 15.10 -24.50 -5.57
N TRP A 618 15.61 -23.35 -5.13
CA TRP A 618 14.84 -22.16 -4.85
C TRP A 618 15.44 -20.93 -5.53
N THR A 619 14.81 -19.78 -5.43
CA THR A 619 15.30 -18.50 -5.97
C THR A 619 14.90 -17.38 -5.02
N ASP A 620 15.76 -16.37 -4.85
CA ASP A 620 15.29 -15.07 -4.38
C ASP A 620 14.80 -14.25 -5.60
N PRO A 621 13.49 -14.09 -5.82
CA PRO A 621 12.99 -13.33 -6.96
C PRO A 621 13.32 -11.84 -6.87
N GLU A 622 13.54 -11.29 -5.68
CA GLU A 622 13.84 -9.87 -5.45
C GLU A 622 15.31 -9.52 -5.78
N TYR A 623 16.20 -10.52 -5.75
CA TYR A 623 17.65 -10.33 -5.94
C TYR A 623 18.20 -11.08 -7.15
N ASP A 624 17.98 -12.39 -7.24
CA ASP A 624 18.66 -13.26 -8.22
C ASP A 624 18.11 -13.05 -9.64
N MET A 625 16.77 -12.96 -9.79
CA MET A 625 16.13 -12.82 -11.12
C MET A 625 16.56 -11.55 -11.84
N GLY A 626 16.57 -10.41 -11.14
CA GLY A 626 17.03 -9.13 -11.69
C GLY A 626 18.52 -9.16 -12.06
N ALA A 627 19.37 -9.74 -11.21
CA ALA A 627 20.80 -9.86 -11.46
C ALA A 627 21.11 -10.72 -12.70
N PHE A 628 20.47 -11.88 -12.85
CA PHE A 628 20.65 -12.77 -14.00
C PHE A 628 20.13 -12.14 -15.30
N ALA A 629 18.94 -11.53 -15.28
CA ALA A 629 18.38 -10.84 -16.44
C ALA A 629 19.25 -9.66 -16.89
N ALA A 630 19.69 -8.81 -15.96
CA ALA A 630 20.61 -7.72 -16.25
C ALA A 630 21.94 -8.23 -16.84
N LYS A 631 22.46 -9.35 -16.33
CA LYS A 631 23.71 -9.93 -16.85
C LYS A 631 23.56 -10.52 -18.26
N VAL A 632 22.41 -11.10 -18.59
CA VAL A 632 22.10 -11.56 -19.95
C VAL A 632 22.10 -10.38 -20.95
N PHE A 633 21.54 -9.22 -20.57
CA PHE A 633 21.56 -8.02 -21.41
C PHE A 633 22.97 -7.40 -21.54
N ASP A 634 23.73 -7.34 -20.44
CA ASP A 634 25.12 -6.86 -20.38
C ASP A 634 26.07 -7.66 -21.29
N LEU A 635 25.93 -8.99 -21.32
CA LEU A 635 26.73 -9.86 -22.20
C LEU A 635 26.32 -9.79 -23.67
N GLY A 636 25.13 -9.26 -23.97
CA GLY A 636 24.61 -9.12 -25.32
C GLY A 636 24.17 -10.44 -25.98
N ILE A 637 23.30 -10.31 -26.98
CA ILE A 637 22.62 -11.45 -27.60
C ILE A 637 23.58 -12.42 -28.31
N ASP A 638 24.72 -11.94 -28.81
CA ASP A 638 25.72 -12.79 -29.48
C ASP A 638 26.32 -13.86 -28.55
N ARG A 639 26.34 -13.62 -27.24
CA ARG A 639 26.85 -14.57 -26.23
C ARG A 639 25.77 -15.46 -25.62
N THR A 640 24.52 -14.98 -25.58
CA THR A 640 23.44 -15.54 -24.77
C THR A 640 22.28 -16.14 -25.59
N ARG A 641 22.19 -15.86 -26.89
CA ARG A 641 21.12 -16.37 -27.77
C ARG A 641 21.00 -17.89 -27.77
N GLY A 642 19.77 -18.37 -27.76
CA GLY A 642 19.42 -19.79 -27.78
C GLY A 642 19.75 -20.53 -26.48
N LYS A 643 20.31 -19.86 -25.46
CA LYS A 643 20.69 -20.50 -24.20
C LYS A 643 19.59 -20.44 -23.15
N THR A 644 19.71 -21.33 -22.18
CA THR A 644 18.88 -21.38 -20.98
C THR A 644 19.80 -21.35 -19.76
N TYR A 645 19.54 -20.43 -18.85
CA TYR A 645 20.27 -20.32 -17.58
C TYR A 645 19.33 -20.61 -16.41
N LEU A 646 19.84 -21.30 -15.39
CA LEU A 646 19.07 -21.66 -14.21
C LEU A 646 19.32 -20.63 -13.11
N VAL A 647 18.26 -19.92 -12.70
CA VAL A 647 18.31 -18.95 -11.59
C VAL A 647 17.98 -19.71 -10.30
N MET A 648 18.77 -20.73 -9.99
CA MET A 648 18.44 -21.74 -8.97
C MET A 648 19.50 -21.86 -7.90
N SER A 649 19.07 -21.86 -6.65
CA SER A 649 19.90 -22.01 -5.47
C SER A 649 20.73 -23.30 -5.52
N PRO A 650 21.79 -23.41 -4.71
CA PRO A 650 22.29 -24.70 -4.28
C PRO A 650 21.14 -25.61 -3.84
N ARG A 651 21.26 -26.90 -4.19
CA ARG A 651 20.32 -27.95 -3.80
C ARG A 651 20.18 -28.01 -2.28
N VAL A 652 18.95 -28.05 -1.79
CA VAL A 652 18.63 -28.06 -0.36
C VAL A 652 17.36 -28.89 -0.09
N THR A 653 17.36 -29.62 1.02
CA THR A 653 16.22 -30.38 1.53
C THR A 653 15.38 -29.55 2.52
N PRO A 654 14.09 -29.87 2.72
CA PRO A 654 13.28 -29.21 3.75
C PRO A 654 13.85 -29.33 5.16
N GLN A 655 14.53 -30.44 5.47
CA GLN A 655 15.23 -30.60 6.75
C GLN A 655 16.42 -29.63 6.88
N GLU A 656 17.30 -29.54 5.88
CA GLU A 656 18.42 -28.58 5.89
C GLU A 656 17.93 -27.13 5.94
N MET A 657 16.75 -26.82 5.39
CA MET A 657 16.10 -25.51 5.55
C MET A 657 15.67 -25.27 7.00
N ALA A 658 15.03 -26.22 7.67
CA ALA A 658 14.67 -26.10 9.09
C ALA A 658 15.91 -25.94 10.00
N GLU A 659 16.97 -26.71 9.76
CA GLU A 659 18.25 -26.62 10.48
C GLU A 659 18.94 -25.28 10.22
N THR A 660 18.93 -24.79 8.97
CA THR A 660 19.51 -23.50 8.58
C THR A 660 18.74 -22.32 9.15
N PHE A 661 17.41 -22.37 9.14
CA PHE A 661 16.57 -21.36 9.79
C PHE A 661 16.85 -21.30 11.30
N THR A 662 16.93 -22.47 11.95
CA THR A 662 17.25 -22.56 13.38
C THR A 662 18.62 -21.96 13.69
N ARG A 663 19.64 -22.32 12.90
CA ARG A 663 21.02 -21.81 13.04
C ARG A 663 21.12 -20.29 12.82
N VAL A 664 20.39 -19.74 11.85
CA VAL A 664 20.50 -18.32 11.46
C VAL A 664 19.64 -17.40 12.34
N THR A 665 18.45 -17.83 12.74
CA THR A 665 17.49 -17.01 13.49
C THR A 665 17.49 -17.25 15.00
N GLY A 666 18.05 -18.38 15.46
CA GLY A 666 17.96 -18.84 16.85
C GLY A 666 16.58 -19.38 17.25
N GLN A 667 15.59 -19.40 16.35
CA GLN A 667 14.26 -19.96 16.61
C GLN A 667 14.20 -21.44 16.22
N PRO A 668 13.71 -22.35 17.08
CA PRO A 668 13.50 -23.74 16.71
C PRO A 668 12.55 -23.84 15.51
N ALA A 669 12.98 -24.53 14.46
CA ALA A 669 12.16 -24.83 13.28
C ALA A 669 12.16 -26.34 12.99
N ILE A 670 11.08 -26.80 12.38
CA ILE A 670 10.89 -28.19 11.95
C ILE A 670 10.31 -28.22 10.54
N HIS A 671 10.47 -29.36 9.87
CA HIS A 671 9.72 -29.67 8.67
C HIS A 671 8.61 -30.70 9.01
N SER A 672 7.36 -30.34 8.74
CA SER A 672 6.16 -31.12 9.01
C SER A 672 5.23 -31.02 7.80
N PRO A 673 5.41 -31.88 6.77
CA PRO A 673 4.75 -31.72 5.48
C PRO A 673 3.24 -32.00 5.58
N THR A 674 2.45 -31.14 4.94
CA THR A 674 1.01 -31.36 4.70
C THR A 674 0.79 -32.38 3.58
N SER A 675 -0.48 -32.70 3.28
CA SER A 675 -0.81 -33.42 2.05
C SER A 675 -0.80 -32.49 0.82
N ALA A 676 -0.56 -33.04 -0.37
CA ALA A 676 -0.65 -32.28 -1.61
C ALA A 676 -2.08 -31.78 -1.91
N GLU A 677 -3.11 -32.44 -1.38
CA GLU A 677 -4.51 -32.00 -1.46
C GLU A 677 -4.74 -30.76 -0.58
N GLU A 678 -4.30 -30.80 0.68
CA GLU A 678 -4.41 -29.67 1.62
C GLU A 678 -3.63 -28.43 1.13
N PHE A 679 -2.43 -28.63 0.58
CA PHE A 679 -1.65 -27.57 -0.07
C PHE A 679 -2.40 -26.95 -1.24
N ALA A 680 -3.05 -27.77 -2.06
CA ALA A 680 -3.81 -27.33 -3.21
C ALA A 680 -5.08 -26.58 -2.83
N ASP A 681 -5.83 -27.05 -1.83
CA ASP A 681 -6.99 -26.35 -1.26
C ASP A 681 -6.58 -24.97 -0.72
N MET A 682 -5.52 -24.89 0.09
CA MET A 682 -5.00 -23.62 0.58
C MET A 682 -4.58 -22.69 -0.58
N THR A 683 -3.95 -23.21 -1.63
CA THR A 683 -3.50 -22.41 -2.78
C THR A 683 -4.68 -21.93 -3.64
N ALA A 684 -5.73 -22.75 -3.80
CA ALA A 684 -6.92 -22.41 -4.57
C ALA A 684 -7.71 -21.23 -3.97
N LEU A 685 -7.65 -21.02 -2.65
CA LEU A 685 -8.24 -19.85 -1.99
C LEU A 685 -7.59 -18.51 -2.41
N PHE A 686 -6.32 -18.53 -2.82
CA PHE A 686 -5.58 -17.33 -3.22
C PHE A 686 -5.49 -17.13 -4.74
N VAL A 687 -5.33 -18.22 -5.50
CA VAL A 687 -5.10 -18.19 -6.96
C VAL A 687 -6.38 -18.48 -7.76
N GLY A 688 -7.40 -19.05 -7.12
CA GLY A 688 -8.69 -19.41 -7.71
C GLY A 688 -8.88 -20.92 -7.89
N PRO A 689 -10.13 -21.42 -7.88
CA PRO A 689 -10.43 -22.86 -7.99
C PRO A 689 -9.76 -23.60 -9.17
N PRO A 690 -9.64 -23.02 -10.39
CA PRO A 690 -9.01 -23.71 -11.53
C PRO A 690 -7.55 -24.11 -11.31
N PHE A 691 -6.84 -23.45 -10.38
CA PHE A 691 -5.42 -23.73 -10.12
C PHE A 691 -5.20 -24.87 -9.10
N LYS A 692 -6.26 -25.39 -8.46
CA LYS A 692 -6.16 -26.42 -7.40
C LYS A 692 -5.36 -27.64 -7.87
N GLU A 693 -5.81 -28.28 -8.95
CA GLU A 693 -5.21 -29.53 -9.43
C GLU A 693 -3.78 -29.30 -9.94
N ASP A 694 -3.46 -28.12 -10.48
CA ASP A 694 -2.11 -27.79 -10.94
C ASP A 694 -1.12 -27.59 -9.77
N ALA A 695 -1.56 -26.94 -8.69
CA ALA A 695 -0.79 -26.81 -7.45
C ALA A 695 -0.52 -28.17 -6.78
N LYS A 696 -1.51 -29.07 -6.79
CA LYS A 696 -1.39 -30.45 -6.32
C LYS A 696 -0.36 -31.25 -7.12
N GLN A 697 -0.46 -31.21 -8.44
CA GLN A 697 0.42 -31.95 -9.34
C GLN A 697 1.86 -31.43 -9.31
N MET A 698 2.06 -30.10 -9.17
CA MET A 698 3.37 -29.49 -8.93
C MET A 698 4.07 -30.08 -7.71
N MET A 699 3.33 -30.19 -6.60
CA MET A 699 3.84 -30.72 -5.36
C MET A 699 4.12 -32.23 -5.42
N GLN A 700 3.19 -33.00 -6.00
CA GLN A 700 3.39 -34.43 -6.24
C GLN A 700 4.62 -34.71 -7.12
N TRP A 701 4.86 -33.90 -8.14
CA TRP A 701 6.05 -33.99 -8.98
C TRP A 701 7.33 -33.66 -8.20
N ALA A 702 7.34 -32.54 -7.47
CA ALA A 702 8.50 -32.12 -6.67
C ALA A 702 8.87 -33.15 -5.59
N ALA A 703 7.87 -33.84 -5.02
CA ALA A 703 8.06 -34.90 -4.03
C ALA A 703 8.77 -36.16 -4.56
N ILE A 704 8.68 -36.46 -5.86
CA ILE A 704 9.21 -37.71 -6.47
C ILE A 704 10.36 -37.49 -7.47
N THR A 705 10.70 -36.24 -7.78
CA THR A 705 11.63 -35.93 -8.88
C THR A 705 13.06 -36.42 -8.58
N PRO A 706 13.86 -36.85 -9.58
CA PRO A 706 15.19 -37.44 -9.33
C PRO A 706 16.15 -36.48 -8.62
N LYS A 707 16.59 -36.83 -7.41
CA LYS A 707 17.51 -36.02 -6.56
C LYS A 707 18.87 -35.70 -7.22
N SER A 708 19.26 -36.47 -8.24
CA SER A 708 20.48 -36.26 -9.03
C SER A 708 20.35 -35.13 -10.07
N LYS A 709 19.12 -34.71 -10.41
CA LYS A 709 18.81 -33.72 -11.44
C LYS A 709 18.52 -32.32 -10.87
N VAL A 710 18.53 -31.33 -11.75
CA VAL A 710 18.21 -29.91 -11.49
C VAL A 710 16.97 -29.48 -12.27
N ALA A 711 16.50 -28.26 -12.05
CA ALA A 711 15.30 -27.70 -12.70
C ALA A 711 14.06 -28.59 -12.55
N TYR A 712 13.59 -28.73 -11.31
CA TYR A 712 12.48 -29.63 -10.93
C TYR A 712 12.74 -31.09 -11.35
N GLY A 713 14.02 -31.47 -11.45
CA GLY A 713 14.53 -32.76 -11.88
C GLY A 713 14.35 -33.08 -13.38
N ALA A 714 14.12 -32.08 -14.23
CA ALA A 714 14.07 -32.26 -15.68
C ALA A 714 15.48 -32.42 -16.30
N LEU A 715 16.46 -31.65 -15.82
CA LEU A 715 17.77 -31.48 -16.46
C LEU A 715 18.91 -32.10 -15.65
N ASP A 716 19.96 -32.53 -16.34
CA ASP A 716 21.20 -32.99 -15.68
C ASP A 716 22.03 -31.78 -15.19
N PRO A 717 22.71 -31.84 -14.03
CA PRO A 717 23.39 -30.68 -13.45
C PRO A 717 24.44 -30.03 -14.36
N GLN A 718 25.03 -30.79 -15.27
CA GLN A 718 26.05 -30.33 -16.23
C GLN A 718 25.49 -29.40 -17.32
N VAL A 719 24.16 -29.33 -17.47
CA VAL A 719 23.48 -28.41 -18.40
C VAL A 719 23.51 -26.97 -17.87
N ASP A 720 23.63 -26.78 -16.54
CA ASP A 720 23.67 -25.45 -15.94
C ASP A 720 25.07 -24.82 -16.07
N ARG A 721 25.21 -23.93 -17.05
CA ARG A 721 26.44 -23.14 -17.27
C ARG A 721 26.33 -21.71 -16.74
N SER A 722 25.36 -21.40 -15.88
CA SER A 722 25.12 -20.03 -15.40
C SER A 722 26.34 -19.45 -14.66
N ALA A 723 26.98 -20.26 -13.81
CA ALA A 723 28.19 -19.87 -13.09
C ALA A 723 29.37 -19.56 -14.04
N GLU A 724 29.56 -20.40 -15.06
CA GLU A 724 30.67 -20.28 -16.01
C GLU A 724 30.48 -19.12 -16.99
N GLU A 725 29.27 -18.98 -17.55
CA GLU A 725 29.02 -18.05 -18.65
C GLU A 725 28.54 -16.66 -18.21
N LEU A 726 27.77 -16.58 -17.12
CA LEU A 726 27.29 -15.32 -16.55
C LEU A 726 28.20 -14.79 -15.43
N GLY A 727 28.96 -15.67 -14.76
CA GLY A 727 29.70 -15.32 -13.55
C GLY A 727 28.80 -15.15 -12.32
N LEU A 728 27.61 -15.76 -12.32
CA LEU A 728 26.59 -15.61 -11.28
C LEU A 728 26.17 -16.97 -10.69
N LEU A 729 25.91 -16.95 -9.39
CA LEU A 729 25.26 -18.03 -8.64
C LEU A 729 24.02 -17.43 -7.97
N ALA A 730 22.89 -18.15 -7.98
CA ALA A 730 21.72 -17.72 -7.25
C ALA A 730 21.92 -17.91 -5.73
N SER A 731 21.15 -17.18 -4.95
CA SER A 731 21.31 -17.12 -3.50
C SER A 731 20.99 -18.46 -2.83
N SER A 732 21.81 -18.84 -1.83
CA SER A 732 21.44 -19.92 -0.92
C SER A 732 20.37 -19.45 0.08
N PHE A 733 19.68 -20.40 0.71
CA PHE A 733 18.67 -20.10 1.72
C PHE A 733 19.23 -19.29 2.90
N GLU A 734 20.45 -19.62 3.35
CA GLU A 734 21.16 -18.85 4.39
C GLU A 734 21.49 -17.41 3.93
N ALA A 735 21.92 -17.23 2.67
CA ALA A 735 22.18 -15.91 2.12
C ALA A 735 20.89 -15.07 2.01
N TRP A 736 19.78 -15.70 1.61
CA TRP A 736 18.46 -15.07 1.59
C TRP A 736 17.98 -14.67 2.99
N LEU A 737 18.05 -15.58 3.99
CA LEU A 737 17.67 -15.27 5.38
C LEU A 737 18.48 -14.08 5.94
N LYS A 738 19.80 -14.08 5.73
CA LYS A 738 20.69 -13.00 6.19
C LYS A 738 20.43 -11.66 5.48
N ARG A 739 19.96 -11.68 4.23
CA ARG A 739 19.67 -10.49 3.43
C ARG A 739 18.28 -9.91 3.71
N SER A 740 17.26 -10.77 3.74
CA SER A 740 15.85 -10.40 3.98
C SER A 740 15.56 -10.08 5.44
N GLY A 741 16.31 -10.69 6.37
CA GLY A 741 15.99 -10.64 7.80
C GLY A 741 14.72 -11.43 8.16
N TRP A 742 14.26 -12.34 7.30
CA TRP A 742 13.03 -13.10 7.51
C TRP A 742 13.12 -14.04 8.73
N THR A 743 12.16 -13.91 9.65
CA THR A 743 12.12 -14.62 10.93
C THR A 743 10.90 -15.54 11.06
N GLY A 744 10.31 -15.97 9.94
CA GLY A 744 9.06 -16.72 9.85
C GLY A 744 7.93 -15.89 9.22
N PRO A 745 6.80 -16.52 8.85
CA PRO A 745 5.63 -15.79 8.36
C PRO A 745 5.02 -14.91 9.47
N ASP A 746 4.49 -13.75 9.09
CA ASP A 746 3.86 -12.82 10.03
C ASP A 746 2.72 -13.45 10.84
N ARG A 747 2.46 -12.90 12.03
CA ARG A 747 1.37 -13.35 12.93
C ARG A 747 -0.01 -12.98 12.36
N GLY A 748 -0.47 -13.73 11.36
CA GLY A 748 -1.89 -13.80 11.00
C GLY A 748 -2.70 -14.72 11.92
#